data_AF-A0A1B9IST8-F1
#
_entry.id   AF-A0A1B9IST8-F1
#
_cell.length_a   1.000
_cell.length_b   1.000
_cell.length_c   1.000
_cell.angle_alpha   90.00
_cell.angle_beta   90.00
_cell.angle_gamma   90.00
#
_symmetry.space_group_name_H-M   'P 1'
#
loop_
_entity.id
_entity.type
_entity.pdbx_description
1 polymer ?
#
loop_
_entity_poly.entity_id
_entity_poly.type
_entity_poly.pdbx_seq_one_letter_code
_entity_poly.pdbx_strand_id
1 'polypeptide(L)'
;MAETEHLEGFDGPALQQILELVDNDIPKAIFKGSSLLNTVETTDIATRELLLDLSRSMPSGPPVKVQRLVNILYDMEELHKHPKGLGYGQLIGMERLKEGLCDRLQDYLTIRVLSSRRVNTATGEVLIDTETNKEIYMMLSTLSKIASDCINLLEIIPLPRMTEDEKAEARKTIWSHVDVLTTVYNLKPSPRHRTTLYPADILGLIEFTLERADNHWDIAVQFCCLLLTFFYTGARVGSVLSTVYKKLEYLTWGDIRFRPVRNTIKKIVGYDVIIEIRSWKGYSKDQLRIKFHIKSTSKGRNANFDLGAFLLAHGVRQQVFGDKTVDFLMQNDRFELKCDPSRDNDPVFVALRSRIGLSQTALTGDQGTRQLRSAMQAYGIASGEPGGSDTFYCLRRRFLTDVARKFGPRIAKFYAGHTANSTCFERYYDLSDIEDDILNALLEDEGETYMILTPWMRIRASGHLNESKVTLKSALERCPEFRHVLAKRDLLQNCLRSGSNLWLKVEPWNGFSSRAEPRQLLPSLITVYSNRLRQLISILKQQDTESTLELQRMARDEMDYGQIQAQVHNANGPSQLAVELQRRLIEQELKLCSTKRIDITESVSSTQGATIVCVAPTGNVDDEEEEAVLHAIDSAEEGMNAQDQYKASEGGKGKGKGVEDEDGEEAEAMWGSKKEKEGGHAVRVATSEEYKRIEELSMSGLQSGKGSETKKGEVDRVLYGMIDEDPEKLSESMSIFRALVELSDPSKGGVLCQACQRDSTASSEQKITRYTAMSRLDKHLLQFHNPHAYGLRWLKSNIDPQSRRWHCPYGAGEGGSEKAKTTKNTKLCGISYAASSVEKSAPKHLLEAHQYALTEDLRKFMDPKTRATLRAQAQEAQEEELGHSRKTKSRWTNPGPNFHDFLLIGTFQPEDRMDPYVGDLGLGPSLKDDDIDMDTDLLPDSFYDDKGDFNI
;
A
#
# COMPACT_ATOMS: atom_id res chain seq x y z
N MET A 1 62.47 1.98 -47.59
CA MET A 1 62.98 3.37 -47.63
C MET A 1 61.80 4.28 -47.87
N ALA A 2 61.82 5.47 -47.27
CA ALA A 2 60.76 6.48 -47.29
C ALA A 2 59.43 6.07 -46.63
N GLU A 3 59.15 6.78 -45.53
CA GLU A 3 57.86 7.03 -44.88
C GLU A 3 57.44 6.12 -43.71
N THR A 4 58.13 6.34 -42.59
CA THR A 4 57.75 5.91 -41.23
C THR A 4 58.05 7.01 -40.21
N GLU A 5 57.29 8.10 -40.23
CA GLU A 5 57.24 9.11 -39.17
C GLU A 5 55.76 9.37 -38.78
N HIS A 6 55.53 9.69 -37.50
CA HIS A 6 54.22 9.75 -36.80
C HIS A 6 53.62 8.40 -36.33
N LEU A 7 54.16 7.85 -35.22
CA LEU A 7 53.35 7.18 -34.18
C LEU A 7 54.10 7.01 -32.83
N GLU A 8 54.86 8.02 -32.41
CA GLU A 8 55.31 8.11 -31.00
C GLU A 8 54.19 8.73 -30.15
N GLY A 9 53.89 8.15 -28.97
CA GLY A 9 52.85 8.69 -28.09
C GLY A 9 52.00 7.72 -27.27
N PHE A 10 52.44 6.46 -27.04
CA PHE A 10 51.86 5.59 -26.00
C PHE A 10 52.95 4.71 -25.38
N ASP A 11 53.21 4.88 -24.09
CA ASP A 11 54.25 4.18 -23.36
C ASP A 11 53.91 2.69 -23.12
N GLY A 12 54.71 1.81 -23.73
CA GLY A 12 54.67 0.36 -23.50
C GLY A 12 54.87 -0.11 -22.05
N PRO A 13 55.76 0.47 -21.21
CA PRO A 13 56.06 -0.13 -19.89
C PRO A 13 54.85 -0.23 -18.95
N ALA A 14 53.89 0.69 -19.01
CA ALA A 14 52.68 0.61 -18.18
C ALA A 14 51.82 -0.61 -18.53
N LEU A 15 51.69 -0.94 -19.83
CA LEU A 15 50.95 -2.12 -20.29
C LEU A 15 51.64 -3.42 -19.88
N GLN A 16 52.97 -3.42 -19.86
CA GLN A 16 53.77 -4.60 -19.49
C GLN A 16 53.76 -4.86 -17.97
N GLN A 17 53.84 -3.81 -17.15
CA GLN A 17 53.65 -3.91 -15.70
C GLN A 17 52.24 -4.39 -15.31
N ILE A 18 51.19 -3.97 -16.03
CA ILE A 18 49.83 -4.46 -15.81
C ILE A 18 49.74 -5.98 -16.05
N LEU A 19 50.43 -6.51 -17.06
CA LEU A 19 50.45 -7.95 -17.36
C LEU A 19 51.25 -8.75 -16.32
N GLU A 20 52.41 -8.25 -15.87
CA GLU A 20 53.25 -8.90 -14.84
C GLU A 20 52.58 -8.93 -13.45
N LEU A 21 51.63 -8.03 -13.17
CA LEU A 21 50.91 -7.97 -11.90
C LEU A 21 49.65 -8.85 -11.83
N VAL A 22 49.06 -9.27 -12.96
CA VAL A 22 47.89 -10.17 -12.97
C VAL A 22 48.24 -11.59 -12.49
N ASP A 23 49.50 -12.02 -12.64
CA ASP A 23 50.00 -13.32 -12.16
C ASP A 23 50.28 -13.36 -10.64
N ASN A 24 50.09 -12.25 -9.91
CA ASN A 24 50.42 -12.13 -8.48
C ASN A 24 49.15 -11.97 -7.61
N ASP A 25 48.62 -13.09 -7.09
CA ASP A 25 47.34 -13.20 -6.34
C ASP A 25 47.11 -12.10 -5.27
N ILE A 26 46.14 -11.21 -5.51
CA ILE A 26 45.67 -10.20 -4.55
C ILE A 26 44.45 -10.73 -3.75
N PRO A 27 44.37 -10.57 -2.42
CA PRO A 27 43.35 -11.26 -1.61
C PRO A 27 41.90 -10.81 -1.83
N LYS A 28 41.00 -11.78 -2.08
CA LYS A 28 39.54 -11.64 -2.32
C LYS A 28 38.71 -10.99 -1.18
N ALA A 29 39.32 -10.52 -0.10
CA ALA A 29 38.63 -10.05 1.10
C ALA A 29 38.10 -8.60 1.00
N ILE A 30 38.72 -7.75 0.17
CA ILE A 30 38.59 -6.28 0.27
C ILE A 30 37.24 -5.74 -0.26
N PHE A 31 36.59 -6.43 -1.20
CA PHE A 31 35.46 -5.84 -1.97
C PHE A 31 34.05 -6.25 -1.51
N LYS A 32 33.91 -7.08 -0.46
CA LYS A 32 32.59 -7.49 0.06
C LYS A 32 31.96 -6.45 1.02
N GLY A 33 31.54 -5.31 0.46
CA GLY A 33 30.47 -4.48 1.05
C GLY A 33 30.71 -2.98 1.26
N SER A 34 31.91 -2.46 0.98
CA SER A 34 32.21 -1.02 1.06
C SER A 34 32.01 -0.31 -0.29
N SER A 35 31.70 0.99 -0.26
CA SER A 35 31.74 1.84 -1.45
C SER A 35 33.18 2.27 -1.76
N LEU A 36 33.58 2.23 -3.03
CA LEU A 36 34.94 2.53 -3.53
C LEU A 36 35.70 3.64 -2.78
N LEU A 37 35.06 4.76 -2.46
CA LEU A 37 35.67 5.88 -1.72
C LEU A 37 36.27 5.45 -0.36
N ASN A 38 35.53 4.67 0.43
CA ASN A 38 36.01 4.15 1.71
C ASN A 38 37.09 3.10 1.50
N THR A 39 37.00 2.31 0.43
CA THR A 39 37.99 1.28 0.09
C THR A 39 39.33 1.93 -0.30
N VAL A 40 39.31 2.98 -1.11
CA VAL A 40 40.47 3.77 -1.61
C VAL A 40 41.25 4.49 -0.49
N GLU A 41 40.61 4.75 0.66
CA GLU A 41 41.29 5.24 1.87
C GLU A 41 41.98 4.13 2.67
N THR A 42 41.75 2.86 2.35
CA THR A 42 42.25 1.68 3.10
C THR A 42 43.10 0.69 2.28
N THR A 43 43.09 0.78 0.95
CA THR A 43 43.98 0.03 0.06
C THR A 43 45.40 0.60 0.08
N ASP A 44 46.38 -0.20 -0.36
CA ASP A 44 47.74 0.28 -0.56
C ASP A 44 47.82 1.36 -1.65
N ILE A 45 48.97 2.04 -1.71
CA ILE A 45 49.19 3.21 -2.57
C ILE A 45 49.17 2.84 -4.06
N ALA A 46 49.74 1.69 -4.46
CA ALA A 46 49.77 1.28 -5.87
C ALA A 46 48.38 0.87 -6.37
N THR A 47 47.62 0.10 -5.59
CA THR A 47 46.21 -0.20 -5.90
C THR A 47 45.36 1.07 -5.99
N ARG A 48 45.62 2.05 -5.11
CA ARG A 48 44.96 3.36 -5.10
C ARG A 48 45.30 4.19 -6.33
N GLU A 49 46.57 4.25 -6.73
CA GLU A 49 47.02 4.99 -7.92
C GLU A 49 46.50 4.34 -9.20
N LEU A 50 46.51 3.01 -9.30
CA LEU A 50 45.90 2.26 -10.41
C LEU A 50 44.40 2.56 -10.56
N LEU A 51 43.64 2.56 -9.45
CA LEU A 51 42.22 2.92 -9.47
C LEU A 51 41.99 4.39 -9.84
N LEU A 52 42.90 5.30 -9.48
CA LEU A 52 42.85 6.71 -9.87
C LEU A 52 43.16 6.89 -11.37
N ASP A 53 44.14 6.20 -11.93
CA ASP A 53 44.48 6.29 -13.36
C ASP A 53 43.47 5.57 -14.26
N LEU A 54 42.86 4.48 -13.80
CA LEU A 54 41.64 3.93 -14.42
C LEU A 54 40.49 4.96 -14.38
N SER A 55 40.34 5.72 -13.29
CA SER A 55 39.31 6.78 -13.22
C SER A 55 39.60 8.01 -14.09
N ARG A 56 40.88 8.27 -14.42
CA ARG A 56 41.35 9.37 -15.29
C ARG A 56 41.25 9.02 -16.77
N SER A 57 41.49 7.76 -17.13
CA SER A 57 41.39 7.25 -18.51
C SER A 57 39.95 6.91 -18.94
N MET A 58 39.06 6.61 -17.98
CA MET A 58 37.62 6.45 -18.21
C MET A 58 36.94 7.78 -18.63
N PRO A 59 36.09 7.81 -19.67
CA PRO A 59 35.39 9.02 -20.09
C PRO A 59 34.30 9.44 -19.08
N SER A 60 34.63 10.41 -18.22
CA SER A 60 33.77 11.34 -17.45
C SER A 60 32.43 10.81 -16.88
N GLY A 61 32.38 9.52 -16.53
CA GLY A 61 31.22 8.89 -15.92
C GLY A 61 31.12 9.12 -14.40
N PRO A 62 29.92 9.08 -13.79
CA PRO A 62 29.80 9.05 -12.33
C PRO A 62 30.51 7.79 -11.78
N PRO A 63 31.17 7.82 -10.60
CA PRO A 63 31.93 6.68 -10.08
C PRO A 63 31.17 5.35 -9.99
N VAL A 64 29.83 5.40 -9.88
CA VAL A 64 28.92 4.24 -9.87
C VAL A 64 28.80 3.56 -11.26
N LYS A 65 29.23 4.20 -12.36
CA LYS A 65 29.43 3.53 -13.67
C LYS A 65 30.73 2.72 -13.62
N VAL A 66 31.86 3.38 -13.30
CA VAL A 66 33.19 2.77 -13.18
C VAL A 66 33.15 1.53 -12.27
N GLN A 67 32.55 1.65 -11.07
CA GLN A 67 32.43 0.52 -10.14
C GLN A 67 31.65 -0.68 -10.68
N ARG A 68 30.61 -0.49 -11.49
CA ARG A 68 29.86 -1.61 -12.08
C ARG A 68 30.66 -2.32 -13.16
N LEU A 69 31.41 -1.57 -13.95
CA LEU A 69 32.27 -2.10 -15.00
C LEU A 69 33.42 -2.91 -14.41
N VAL A 70 34.08 -2.38 -13.36
CA VAL A 70 35.08 -3.10 -12.57
C VAL A 70 34.50 -4.37 -11.93
N ASN A 71 33.30 -4.31 -11.34
CA ASN A 71 32.66 -5.49 -10.76
C ASN A 71 32.29 -6.54 -11.83
N ILE A 72 31.88 -6.14 -13.04
CA ILE A 72 31.64 -7.09 -14.14
C ILE A 72 32.94 -7.76 -14.58
N LEU A 73 34.06 -7.02 -14.65
CA LEU A 73 35.36 -7.61 -14.97
C LEU A 73 35.81 -8.63 -13.91
N TYR A 74 35.68 -8.32 -12.61
CA TYR A 74 35.97 -9.28 -11.54
C TYR A 74 35.00 -10.48 -11.52
N ASP A 75 33.69 -10.26 -11.73
CA ASP A 75 32.71 -11.35 -11.82
C ASP A 75 33.03 -12.25 -13.04
N MET A 76 33.47 -11.68 -14.17
CA MET A 76 33.95 -12.43 -15.34
C MET A 76 35.26 -13.18 -15.05
N GLU A 77 36.20 -12.60 -14.30
CA GLU A 77 37.46 -13.24 -13.92
C GLU A 77 37.24 -14.44 -12.97
N GLU A 78 36.39 -14.28 -11.95
CA GLU A 78 36.05 -15.38 -11.02
C GLU A 78 35.27 -16.49 -11.74
N LEU A 79 34.36 -16.13 -12.66
CA LEU A 79 33.71 -17.10 -13.54
C LEU A 79 34.68 -17.75 -14.53
N HIS A 80 35.72 -17.06 -14.99
CA HIS A 80 36.72 -17.63 -15.89
C HIS A 80 37.63 -18.64 -15.18
N LYS A 81 37.98 -18.39 -13.91
CA LYS A 81 38.74 -19.29 -13.04
C LYS A 81 37.94 -20.52 -12.57
N HIS A 82 36.64 -20.64 -12.90
CA HIS A 82 35.78 -21.74 -12.49
C HIS A 82 35.71 -22.87 -13.55
N PRO A 83 35.88 -24.17 -13.21
CA PRO A 83 35.85 -25.28 -14.18
C PRO A 83 34.50 -25.50 -14.92
N LYS A 84 33.41 -24.89 -14.43
CA LYS A 84 32.11 -24.82 -15.11
C LYS A 84 31.74 -23.37 -15.42
N GLY A 85 32.74 -22.62 -15.89
CA GLY A 85 32.71 -21.18 -16.10
C GLY A 85 32.48 -20.77 -17.56
N LEU A 86 32.91 -19.56 -17.90
CA LEU A 86 32.87 -19.03 -19.27
C LEU A 86 33.52 -20.01 -20.26
N GLY A 87 32.78 -20.40 -21.30
CA GLY A 87 33.17 -21.33 -22.34
C GLY A 87 33.55 -22.73 -21.86
N TYR A 88 33.20 -23.13 -20.63
CA TYR A 88 33.74 -24.35 -19.97
C TYR A 88 35.29 -24.41 -19.98
N GLY A 89 35.95 -23.25 -19.98
CA GLY A 89 37.41 -23.14 -20.12
C GLY A 89 37.96 -23.20 -21.56
N GLN A 90 37.13 -23.52 -22.58
CA GLN A 90 37.56 -23.54 -23.98
C GLN A 90 37.99 -22.16 -24.49
N LEU A 91 37.43 -21.09 -23.93
CA LEU A 91 37.73 -19.71 -24.32
C LEU A 91 39.04 -19.16 -23.71
N ILE A 92 39.77 -19.90 -22.86
CA ILE A 92 41.04 -19.45 -22.24
C ILE A 92 42.06 -19.06 -23.34
N GLY A 93 42.61 -17.84 -23.26
CA GLY A 93 43.53 -17.28 -24.27
C GLY A 93 42.83 -16.61 -25.46
N MET A 94 41.56 -16.90 -25.71
CA MET A 94 40.77 -16.27 -26.78
C MET A 94 40.26 -14.88 -26.42
N GLU A 95 40.46 -14.38 -25.18
CA GLU A 95 40.10 -13.00 -24.80
C GLU A 95 40.85 -11.93 -25.61
N ARG A 96 41.94 -12.32 -26.30
CA ARG A 96 42.76 -11.45 -27.15
C ARG A 96 42.20 -11.33 -28.58
N LEU A 97 41.13 -12.05 -28.90
CA LEU A 97 40.46 -12.08 -30.21
C LEU A 97 39.10 -11.36 -30.13
N LYS A 98 38.70 -10.71 -31.22
CA LYS A 98 37.48 -9.86 -31.27
C LYS A 98 36.21 -10.68 -31.04
N GLU A 99 36.10 -11.81 -31.71
CA GLU A 99 35.06 -12.82 -31.54
C GLU A 99 35.04 -13.33 -30.09
N GLY A 100 36.17 -13.87 -29.60
CA GLY A 100 36.27 -14.44 -28.25
C GLY A 100 35.98 -13.47 -27.09
N LEU A 101 36.11 -12.15 -27.28
CA LEU A 101 35.60 -11.17 -26.32
C LEU A 101 34.07 -11.03 -26.38
N CYS A 102 33.47 -10.97 -27.57
CA CYS A 102 32.02 -10.95 -27.76
C CYS A 102 31.36 -12.20 -27.18
N ASP A 103 31.89 -13.37 -27.50
CA ASP A 103 31.40 -14.68 -27.04
C ASP A 103 31.43 -14.75 -25.50
N ARG A 104 32.51 -14.30 -24.86
CA ARG A 104 32.61 -14.20 -23.40
C ARG A 104 31.59 -13.25 -22.78
N LEU A 105 31.23 -12.15 -23.45
CA LEU A 105 30.20 -11.23 -22.95
C LEU A 105 28.81 -11.83 -23.11
N GLN A 106 28.55 -12.59 -24.18
CA GLN A 106 27.32 -13.38 -24.34
C GLN A 106 27.21 -14.48 -23.27
N ASP A 107 28.26 -15.28 -23.07
CA ASP A 107 28.34 -16.31 -22.03
C ASP A 107 28.16 -15.72 -20.62
N TYR A 108 28.77 -14.56 -20.35
CA TYR A 108 28.58 -13.86 -19.09
C TYR A 108 27.10 -13.51 -18.88
N LEU A 109 26.41 -12.96 -19.90
CA LEU A 109 24.98 -12.68 -19.83
C LEU A 109 24.16 -13.96 -19.59
N THR A 110 24.48 -15.08 -20.26
CA THR A 110 23.86 -16.40 -20.03
C THR A 110 24.03 -16.85 -18.57
N ILE A 111 25.24 -16.79 -18.03
CA ILE A 111 25.53 -17.15 -16.64
C ILE A 111 24.81 -16.21 -15.66
N ARG A 112 24.73 -14.90 -15.96
CA ARG A 112 23.96 -13.96 -15.13
C ARG A 112 22.47 -14.26 -15.12
N VAL A 113 21.88 -14.65 -16.26
CA VAL A 113 20.49 -15.15 -16.29
C VAL A 113 20.36 -16.41 -15.45
N LEU A 114 21.13 -17.47 -15.73
CA LEU A 114 21.05 -18.75 -15.02
C LEU A 114 21.23 -18.61 -13.49
N SER A 115 22.22 -17.82 -13.05
CA SER A 115 22.46 -17.55 -11.61
C SER A 115 21.42 -16.64 -10.96
N SER A 116 20.50 -16.03 -11.74
CA SER A 116 19.38 -15.22 -11.24
C SER A 116 18.07 -16.00 -11.07
N ARG A 117 18.08 -17.32 -11.31
CA ARG A 117 16.94 -18.20 -11.07
C ARG A 117 16.45 -18.04 -9.64
N ARG A 118 15.19 -17.64 -9.47
CA ARG A 118 14.60 -17.36 -8.16
C ARG A 118 14.24 -18.67 -7.48
N VAL A 119 14.68 -18.79 -6.24
CA VAL A 119 14.43 -19.94 -5.37
C VAL A 119 13.66 -19.45 -4.16
N ASN A 120 12.63 -20.18 -3.74
CA ASN A 120 11.95 -19.95 -2.48
C ASN A 120 12.95 -20.17 -1.33
N THR A 121 13.30 -19.10 -0.62
CA THR A 121 14.31 -19.15 0.45
C THR A 121 13.89 -19.99 1.66
N ALA A 122 12.61 -20.39 1.76
CA ALA A 122 12.12 -21.26 2.83
C ALA A 122 12.14 -22.75 2.46
N THR A 123 11.81 -23.12 1.21
CA THR A 123 11.71 -24.53 0.77
C THR A 123 12.89 -25.00 -0.07
N GLY A 124 13.66 -24.09 -0.68
CA GLY A 124 14.72 -24.43 -1.63
C GLY A 124 14.22 -24.77 -3.04
N GLU A 125 12.92 -24.69 -3.28
CA GLU A 125 12.28 -24.96 -4.58
C GLU A 125 12.42 -23.76 -5.52
N VAL A 126 12.53 -24.01 -6.83
CA VAL A 126 12.53 -22.94 -7.83
C VAL A 126 11.12 -22.32 -7.89
N LEU A 127 11.05 -20.98 -7.88
CA LEU A 127 9.79 -20.29 -8.09
C LEU A 127 9.36 -20.45 -9.55
N ILE A 128 8.16 -20.99 -9.78
CA ILE A 128 7.55 -21.14 -11.09
C ILE A 128 6.52 -20.02 -11.28
N ASP A 129 6.50 -19.45 -12.47
CA ASP A 129 5.56 -18.42 -12.90
C ASP A 129 4.18 -19.04 -13.15
N THR A 130 3.16 -18.61 -12.40
CA THR A 130 1.82 -19.24 -12.43
C THR A 130 1.08 -19.07 -13.76
N GLU A 131 1.40 -18.04 -14.54
CA GLU A 131 0.77 -17.76 -15.85
C GLU A 131 1.42 -18.59 -16.97
N THR A 132 2.73 -18.85 -16.88
CA THR A 132 3.52 -19.43 -17.98
C THR A 132 4.14 -20.80 -17.67
N ASN A 133 3.99 -21.29 -16.44
CA ASN A 133 4.55 -22.54 -15.93
C ASN A 133 6.06 -22.73 -16.20
N LYS A 134 6.82 -21.63 -16.16
CA LYS A 134 8.28 -21.60 -16.37
C LYS A 134 9.00 -21.10 -15.11
N GLU A 135 10.25 -21.50 -14.91
CA GLU A 135 11.09 -20.99 -13.82
C GLU A 135 11.25 -19.46 -13.89
N ILE A 136 11.13 -18.77 -12.75
CA ILE A 136 11.28 -17.31 -12.69
C ILE A 136 12.76 -16.94 -12.58
N TYR A 137 13.23 -16.10 -13.51
CA TYR A 137 14.60 -15.56 -13.56
C TYR A 137 14.63 -14.05 -13.20
N MET A 138 15.69 -13.33 -13.58
CA MET A 138 15.71 -11.87 -13.53
C MET A 138 14.72 -11.25 -14.53
N MET A 139 14.28 -10.02 -14.26
CA MET A 139 13.52 -9.24 -15.23
C MET A 139 14.39 -8.83 -16.42
N LEU A 140 13.81 -8.71 -17.62
CA LEU A 140 14.49 -8.20 -18.82
C LEU A 140 15.24 -6.89 -18.56
N SER A 141 14.63 -5.93 -17.84
CA SER A 141 15.25 -4.65 -17.50
C SER A 141 16.58 -4.75 -16.73
N THR A 142 16.81 -5.88 -16.04
CA THR A 142 18.08 -6.19 -15.37
C THR A 142 19.09 -6.71 -16.40
N LEU A 143 18.69 -7.64 -17.27
CA LEU A 143 19.53 -8.18 -18.33
C LEU A 143 19.98 -7.08 -19.30
N SER A 144 19.05 -6.26 -19.82
CA SER A 144 19.35 -5.14 -20.71
C SER A 144 20.33 -4.13 -20.09
N LYS A 145 20.31 -3.97 -18.76
CA LYS A 145 21.25 -3.12 -18.04
C LYS A 145 22.64 -3.76 -17.93
N ILE A 146 22.73 -5.06 -17.66
CA ILE A 146 24.01 -5.79 -17.66
C ILE A 146 24.60 -5.77 -19.07
N ALA A 147 23.80 -6.07 -20.11
CA ALA A 147 24.22 -6.00 -21.51
C ALA A 147 24.66 -4.59 -21.92
N SER A 148 23.97 -3.55 -21.44
CA SER A 148 24.44 -2.16 -21.61
C SER A 148 25.80 -1.93 -20.96
N ASP A 149 26.00 -2.35 -19.70
CA ASP A 149 27.29 -2.21 -19.03
C ASP A 149 28.40 -3.05 -19.74
N CYS A 150 28.08 -4.25 -20.25
CA CYS A 150 28.98 -5.05 -21.12
C CYS A 150 29.34 -4.34 -22.42
N ILE A 151 28.39 -3.70 -23.10
CA ILE A 151 28.64 -2.87 -24.30
C ILE A 151 29.55 -1.69 -23.98
N ASN A 152 29.46 -1.11 -22.78
CA ASN A 152 30.38 -0.06 -22.36
C ASN A 152 31.80 -0.59 -22.14
N LEU A 153 32.01 -1.87 -21.79
CA LEU A 153 33.34 -2.46 -21.70
C LEU A 153 34.05 -2.51 -23.06
N LEU A 154 33.32 -2.65 -24.18
CA LEU A 154 33.88 -2.56 -25.54
C LEU A 154 34.44 -1.18 -25.90
N GLU A 155 34.11 -0.14 -25.13
CA GLU A 155 34.67 1.22 -25.27
C GLU A 155 35.94 1.43 -24.43
N ILE A 156 36.25 0.50 -23.51
CA ILE A 156 37.21 0.67 -22.41
C ILE A 156 38.33 -0.37 -22.46
N ILE A 157 38.02 -1.61 -22.84
CA ILE A 157 39.00 -2.69 -22.99
C ILE A 157 39.93 -2.36 -24.18
N PRO A 158 41.25 -2.19 -23.97
CA PRO A 158 42.16 -1.71 -25.02
C PRO A 158 42.62 -2.80 -26.00
N LEU A 159 42.40 -4.08 -25.66
CA LEU A 159 42.77 -5.26 -26.44
C LEU A 159 41.67 -6.32 -26.31
N PRO A 160 41.12 -6.86 -27.42
CA PRO A 160 41.43 -6.55 -28.82
C PRO A 160 40.99 -5.13 -29.23
N ARG A 161 41.81 -4.46 -30.07
CA ARG A 161 41.43 -3.18 -30.67
C ARG A 161 40.33 -3.41 -31.72
N MET A 162 39.11 -2.97 -31.41
CA MET A 162 37.99 -2.95 -32.35
C MET A 162 37.86 -1.58 -33.04
N THR A 163 37.53 -1.58 -34.33
CA THR A 163 37.03 -0.40 -35.06
C THR A 163 35.63 -0.03 -34.58
N GLU A 164 35.12 1.15 -34.98
CA GLU A 164 33.73 1.52 -34.63
C GLU A 164 32.68 0.62 -35.31
N ASP A 165 32.97 0.11 -36.51
CA ASP A 165 32.10 -0.86 -37.20
C ASP A 165 32.07 -2.21 -36.47
N GLU A 166 33.24 -2.71 -36.05
CA GLU A 166 33.34 -3.94 -35.24
C GLU A 166 32.67 -3.78 -33.86
N LYS A 167 32.74 -2.58 -33.26
CA LYS A 167 31.97 -2.26 -32.04
C LYS A 167 30.46 -2.20 -32.31
N ALA A 168 30.04 -1.70 -33.47
CA ALA A 168 28.62 -1.67 -33.86
C ALA A 168 28.07 -3.09 -34.11
N GLU A 169 28.86 -3.96 -34.74
CA GLU A 169 28.55 -5.38 -34.90
C GLU A 169 28.52 -6.11 -33.55
N ALA A 170 29.55 -5.94 -32.70
CA ALA A 170 29.56 -6.50 -31.35
C ALA A 170 28.35 -6.05 -30.51
N ARG A 171 27.93 -4.78 -30.62
CA ARG A 171 26.68 -4.26 -30.00
C ARG A 171 25.44 -4.99 -30.49
N LYS A 172 25.31 -5.18 -31.81
CA LYS A 172 24.20 -5.92 -32.44
C LYS A 172 24.17 -7.38 -31.97
N THR A 173 25.34 -8.02 -31.94
CA THR A 173 25.52 -9.42 -31.50
C THR A 173 25.23 -9.63 -30.01
N ILE A 174 25.57 -8.67 -29.15
CA ILE A 174 25.18 -8.68 -27.73
C ILE A 174 23.67 -8.48 -27.55
N TRP A 175 23.03 -7.54 -28.27
CA TRP A 175 21.58 -7.35 -28.17
C TRP A 175 20.78 -8.52 -28.74
N SER A 176 21.19 -9.08 -29.87
CA SER A 176 20.63 -10.33 -30.42
C SER A 176 20.64 -11.47 -29.38
N HIS A 177 21.72 -11.58 -28.61
CA HIS A 177 21.81 -12.56 -27.52
C HIS A 177 20.90 -12.22 -26.33
N VAL A 178 20.69 -10.94 -26.00
CA VAL A 178 19.67 -10.53 -25.01
C VAL A 178 18.29 -10.97 -25.47
N ASP A 179 17.94 -10.83 -26.74
CA ASP A 179 16.65 -11.24 -27.28
C ASP A 179 16.48 -12.78 -27.23
N VAL A 180 17.53 -13.53 -27.60
CA VAL A 180 17.56 -15.01 -27.43
C VAL A 180 17.37 -15.41 -25.97
N LEU A 181 18.13 -14.83 -25.03
CA LEU A 181 18.00 -15.10 -23.59
C LEU A 181 16.59 -14.73 -23.08
N THR A 182 16.00 -13.67 -23.61
CA THR A 182 14.64 -13.22 -23.26
C THR A 182 13.59 -14.25 -23.67
N THR A 183 13.69 -14.78 -24.88
CA THR A 183 12.78 -15.81 -25.41
C THR A 183 12.97 -17.15 -24.69
N VAL A 184 14.22 -17.61 -24.56
CA VAL A 184 14.55 -18.94 -23.97
C VAL A 184 14.16 -19.01 -22.50
N TYR A 185 14.55 -18.00 -21.70
CA TYR A 185 14.29 -17.99 -20.26
C TYR A 185 13.01 -17.24 -19.86
N ASN A 186 12.17 -16.88 -20.84
CA ASN A 186 10.89 -16.19 -20.65
C ASN A 186 11.02 -14.95 -19.75
N LEU A 187 12.05 -14.14 -20.00
CA LEU A 187 12.42 -13.03 -19.12
C LEU A 187 11.39 -11.91 -19.27
N LYS A 188 10.36 -11.93 -18.40
CA LYS A 188 9.25 -10.98 -18.48
C LYS A 188 9.80 -9.55 -18.58
N PRO A 189 9.31 -8.73 -19.53
CA PRO A 189 9.54 -7.29 -19.48
C PRO A 189 9.05 -6.81 -18.12
N SER A 190 9.75 -5.85 -17.54
CA SER A 190 9.26 -5.14 -16.35
C SER A 190 8.74 -3.78 -16.79
N PRO A 191 7.47 -3.67 -17.22
CA PRO A 191 6.75 -2.42 -17.11
C PRO A 191 6.63 -2.18 -15.60
N ARG A 192 7.65 -1.54 -15.00
CA ARG A 192 7.66 -1.19 -13.58
C ARG A 192 6.52 -0.21 -13.36
N HIS A 193 5.35 -0.72 -12.97
CA HIS A 193 4.17 0.09 -12.76
C HIS A 193 4.54 1.26 -11.86
N ARG A 194 4.31 2.47 -12.35
CA ARG A 194 4.73 3.71 -11.69
C ARG A 194 3.61 4.18 -10.78
N THR A 195 3.38 3.44 -9.70
CA THR A 195 2.44 3.79 -8.64
C THR A 195 2.67 5.25 -8.25
N THR A 196 1.60 6.02 -8.35
CA THR A 196 1.55 7.47 -8.18
C THR A 196 0.28 7.70 -7.40
N LEU A 197 0.38 8.34 -6.23
CA LEU A 197 -0.77 8.53 -5.35
C LEU A 197 -1.43 9.87 -5.66
N TYR A 198 -2.71 9.82 -5.96
CA TYR A 198 -3.61 10.94 -6.23
C TYR A 198 -4.17 11.47 -4.89
N PRO A 199 -4.79 12.66 -4.86
CA PRO A 199 -5.37 13.18 -3.61
C PRO A 199 -6.33 12.20 -2.93
N ALA A 200 -7.20 11.51 -3.69
CA ALA A 200 -8.12 10.50 -3.17
C ALA A 200 -7.40 9.32 -2.49
N ASP A 201 -6.29 8.83 -3.06
CA ASP A 201 -5.47 7.78 -2.44
C ASP A 201 -4.88 8.24 -1.09
N ILE A 202 -4.48 9.51 -1.00
CA ILE A 202 -3.89 10.08 0.21
C ILE A 202 -4.93 10.35 1.29
N LEU A 203 -6.13 10.77 0.91
CA LEU A 203 -7.28 10.89 1.82
C LEU A 203 -7.61 9.53 2.45
N GLY A 204 -7.86 8.52 1.62
CA GLY A 204 -8.16 7.17 2.09
C GLY A 204 -7.02 6.53 2.91
N LEU A 205 -5.75 6.78 2.55
CA LEU A 205 -4.61 6.33 3.37
C LEU A 205 -4.49 7.05 4.72
N ILE A 206 -4.93 8.31 4.83
CA ILE A 206 -4.97 9.04 6.11
C ILE A 206 -6.10 8.50 6.98
N GLU A 207 -7.31 8.38 6.43
CA GLU A 207 -8.50 7.86 7.12
C GLU A 207 -8.25 6.42 7.62
N PHE A 208 -7.81 5.52 6.74
CA PHE A 208 -7.40 4.15 7.07
C PHE A 208 -6.32 4.08 8.16
N THR A 209 -5.34 5.00 8.16
CA THR A 209 -4.27 5.05 9.16
C THR A 209 -4.82 5.46 10.53
N LEU A 210 -5.79 6.37 10.57
CA LEU A 210 -6.42 6.84 11.80
C LEU A 210 -7.41 5.79 12.35
N GLU A 211 -8.23 5.18 11.50
CA GLU A 211 -9.12 4.07 11.88
C GLU A 211 -8.35 2.90 12.49
N ARG A 212 -7.27 2.46 11.83
CA ARG A 212 -6.42 1.33 12.28
C ARG A 212 -5.25 1.76 13.16
N ALA A 213 -5.43 2.83 13.92
CA ALA A 213 -4.40 3.29 14.84
C ALA A 213 -4.21 2.35 16.04
N ASP A 214 -5.21 1.59 16.48
CA ASP A 214 -5.15 0.63 17.60
C ASP A 214 -4.50 1.20 18.88
N ASN A 215 -4.84 2.45 19.22
CA ASN A 215 -4.26 3.25 20.31
C ASN A 215 -2.81 3.76 20.08
N HIS A 216 -2.24 3.56 18.90
CA HIS A 216 -0.92 4.06 18.49
C HIS A 216 -1.00 5.40 17.76
N TRP A 217 -1.84 6.30 18.27
CA TRP A 217 -2.15 7.62 17.70
C TRP A 217 -0.91 8.47 17.38
N ASP A 218 0.14 8.40 18.20
CA ASP A 218 1.44 9.04 17.92
C ASP A 218 2.07 8.56 16.59
N ILE A 219 1.94 7.28 16.27
CA ILE A 219 2.51 6.67 15.05
C ILE A 219 1.61 6.99 13.84
N ALA A 220 0.28 6.97 14.03
CA ALA A 220 -0.72 7.31 13.02
C ALA A 220 -0.60 8.79 12.58
N VAL A 221 -0.61 9.72 13.54
CA VAL A 221 -0.46 11.17 13.28
C VAL A 221 0.88 11.48 12.62
N GLN A 222 1.98 10.87 13.08
CA GLN A 222 3.29 11.04 12.43
C GLN A 222 3.28 10.58 10.97
N PHE A 223 2.60 9.47 10.65
CA PHE A 223 2.52 8.95 9.29
C PHE A 223 1.65 9.83 8.39
N CYS A 224 0.53 10.35 8.89
CA CYS A 224 -0.29 11.32 8.15
C CYS A 224 0.50 12.62 7.86
N CYS A 225 1.23 13.15 8.84
CA CYS A 225 2.16 14.27 8.64
C CYS A 225 3.20 13.97 7.56
N LEU A 226 3.71 12.73 7.50
CA LEU A 226 4.73 12.30 6.55
C LEU A 226 4.19 12.18 5.13
N LEU A 227 2.98 11.62 4.95
CA LEU A 227 2.25 11.61 3.69
C LEU A 227 2.05 13.03 3.16
N LEU A 228 1.44 13.90 3.96
CA LEU A 228 1.15 15.29 3.58
C LEU A 228 2.44 16.09 3.30
N THR A 229 3.51 15.89 4.07
CA THR A 229 4.81 16.55 3.82
C THR A 229 5.38 16.15 2.46
N PHE A 230 5.33 14.87 2.08
CA PHE A 230 5.80 14.44 0.75
C PHE A 230 4.86 14.87 -0.39
N PHE A 231 3.55 14.91 -0.14
CA PHE A 231 2.54 15.39 -1.09
C PHE A 231 2.74 16.86 -1.45
N TYR A 232 2.83 17.76 -0.46
CA TYR A 232 2.93 19.21 -0.69
C TYR A 232 4.30 19.71 -1.15
N THR A 233 5.38 18.95 -0.92
CA THR A 233 6.76 19.40 -1.24
C THR A 233 7.42 18.63 -2.38
N GLY A 234 6.89 17.44 -2.72
CA GLY A 234 7.53 16.48 -3.60
C GLY A 234 8.96 16.12 -3.17
N ALA A 235 9.32 16.26 -1.90
CA ALA A 235 10.70 16.09 -1.43
C ALA A 235 11.27 14.69 -1.72
N ARG A 236 12.60 14.56 -1.72
CA ARG A 236 13.24 13.23 -1.76
C ARG A 236 13.26 12.64 -0.35
N VAL A 237 13.27 11.31 -0.26
CA VAL A 237 13.34 10.57 1.01
C VAL A 237 14.49 11.09 1.89
N GLY A 238 15.71 11.13 1.34
CA GLY A 238 16.91 11.71 1.98
C GLY A 238 16.97 13.25 2.00
N SER A 239 15.82 13.92 2.02
CA SER A 239 15.65 15.34 2.30
C SER A 239 14.71 15.59 3.50
N VAL A 240 13.98 14.56 3.93
CA VAL A 240 12.98 14.60 5.01
C VAL A 240 13.28 13.55 6.08
N LEU A 241 13.73 12.36 5.65
CA LEU A 241 14.05 11.21 6.49
C LEU A 241 15.55 10.89 6.43
N SER A 242 16.08 10.31 7.52
CA SER A 242 17.49 9.90 7.57
C SER A 242 17.76 8.73 6.62
N THR A 243 18.92 8.70 5.97
CA THR A 243 19.31 7.59 5.07
C THR A 243 20.77 7.20 5.27
N VAL A 244 21.17 6.02 4.78
CA VAL A 244 22.55 5.51 4.88
C VAL A 244 23.59 6.54 4.38
N TYR A 245 23.29 7.23 3.28
CA TYR A 245 24.15 8.24 2.66
C TYR A 245 23.98 9.65 3.25
N LYS A 246 22.82 9.95 3.84
CA LYS A 246 22.47 11.25 4.42
C LYS A 246 21.90 11.04 5.82
N LYS A 247 22.80 10.76 6.77
CA LYS A 247 22.43 10.46 8.16
C LYS A 247 21.97 11.69 8.93
N LEU A 248 22.47 12.88 8.56
CA LEU A 248 22.23 14.16 9.24
C LEU A 248 21.43 15.17 8.40
N GLU A 249 21.11 14.87 7.14
CA GLU A 249 20.32 15.74 6.26
C GLU A 249 18.86 15.25 6.19
N TYR A 250 18.14 15.46 7.29
CA TYR A 250 16.71 15.20 7.44
C TYR A 250 15.99 16.46 7.94
N LEU A 251 14.66 16.47 7.93
CA LEU A 251 13.87 17.64 8.35
C LEU A 251 13.89 17.76 9.88
N THR A 252 14.36 18.90 10.41
CA THR A 252 14.34 19.19 11.86
C THR A 252 13.23 20.18 12.21
N TRP A 253 12.81 20.23 13.47
CA TRP A 253 11.72 21.11 13.90
C TRP A 253 12.01 22.61 13.71
N GLY A 254 13.28 23.02 13.65
CA GLY A 254 13.70 24.38 13.28
C GLY A 254 13.59 24.72 11.77
N ASP A 255 13.36 23.74 10.90
CA ASP A 255 13.03 23.96 9.48
C ASP A 255 11.55 24.29 9.25
N ILE A 256 10.70 24.15 10.27
CA ILE A 256 9.26 24.37 10.21
C ILE A 256 8.89 25.62 11.00
N ARG A 257 8.09 26.50 10.39
CA ARG A 257 7.47 27.66 11.04
C ARG A 257 5.98 27.68 10.72
N PHE A 258 5.18 28.08 11.69
CA PHE A 258 3.72 28.17 11.56
C PHE A 258 3.29 29.64 11.58
N ARG A 259 2.49 30.07 10.60
CA ARG A 259 1.85 31.40 10.58
C ARG A 259 0.35 31.19 10.83
N PRO A 260 -0.22 31.70 11.94
CA PRO A 260 -1.65 31.57 12.19
C PRO A 260 -2.47 32.37 11.17
N VAL A 261 -3.34 31.69 10.46
CA VAL A 261 -4.38 32.27 9.60
C VAL A 261 -5.51 32.74 10.50
N ARG A 262 -6.02 33.96 10.26
CA ARG A 262 -7.05 34.59 11.09
C ARG A 262 -8.20 35.09 10.25
N ASN A 263 -9.42 34.95 10.79
CA ASN A 263 -10.60 35.58 10.22
C ASN A 263 -10.67 37.08 10.55
N THR A 264 -11.71 37.75 10.05
CA THR A 264 -12.02 39.17 10.29
C THR A 264 -12.08 39.55 11.78
N ILE A 265 -12.48 38.61 12.64
CA ILE A 265 -12.57 38.76 14.11
C ILE A 265 -11.23 38.46 14.81
N LYS A 266 -10.13 38.30 14.07
CA LYS A 266 -8.77 37.93 14.53
C LYS A 266 -8.65 36.56 15.22
N LYS A 267 -9.73 35.76 15.27
CA LYS A 267 -9.71 34.37 15.76
C LYS A 267 -8.80 33.55 14.82
N ILE A 268 -7.94 32.71 15.38
CA ILE A 268 -7.14 31.77 14.58
C ILE A 268 -8.08 30.69 14.03
N VAL A 269 -8.02 30.49 12.71
CA VAL A 269 -8.84 29.53 11.97
C VAL A 269 -8.02 28.50 11.19
N GLY A 270 -6.69 28.59 11.23
CA GLY A 270 -5.79 27.67 10.56
C GLY A 270 -4.34 28.09 10.72
N TYR A 271 -3.40 27.34 10.12
CA TYR A 271 -1.98 27.69 10.12
C TYR A 271 -1.33 27.40 8.77
N ASP A 272 -0.82 28.44 8.13
CA ASP A 272 0.09 28.28 7.00
C ASP A 272 1.42 27.71 7.52
N VAL A 273 1.98 26.73 6.81
CA VAL A 273 3.26 26.10 7.15
C VAL A 273 4.35 26.58 6.20
N ILE A 274 5.44 27.09 6.76
CA ILE A 274 6.67 27.40 6.02
C ILE A 274 7.69 26.31 6.33
N ILE A 275 8.06 25.51 5.32
CA ILE A 275 9.03 24.41 5.44
C ILE A 275 10.28 24.70 4.61
N GLU A 276 11.47 24.64 5.23
CA GLU A 276 12.78 24.88 4.60
C GLU A 276 13.53 23.56 4.32
N ILE A 277 13.39 23.00 3.10
CA ILE A 277 14.05 21.73 2.75
C ILE A 277 15.49 21.98 2.27
N ARG A 278 16.46 21.54 3.08
CA ARG A 278 17.91 21.81 2.92
C ARG A 278 18.66 20.99 1.87
N SER A 279 18.13 19.82 1.47
CA SER A 279 18.90 18.78 0.74
C SER A 279 18.30 18.50 -0.63
N TRP A 280 18.96 18.98 -1.69
CA TRP A 280 18.52 18.80 -3.08
C TRP A 280 19.59 18.13 -3.96
N LYS A 281 19.15 17.24 -4.87
CA LYS A 281 20.05 16.55 -5.81
C LYS A 281 20.69 17.59 -6.75
N GLY A 282 21.99 17.43 -7.02
CA GLY A 282 22.78 18.36 -7.82
C GLY A 282 23.47 19.45 -7.01
N TYR A 283 22.92 19.82 -5.85
CA TYR A 283 23.35 20.98 -5.04
C TYR A 283 23.99 20.58 -3.71
N SER A 284 24.70 19.45 -3.67
CA SER A 284 25.27 18.89 -2.44
C SER A 284 26.48 19.65 -1.89
N LYS A 285 27.03 20.61 -2.64
CA LYS A 285 28.07 21.54 -2.16
C LYS A 285 27.47 22.86 -1.64
N ASP A 286 26.41 23.34 -2.28
CA ASP A 286 25.90 24.70 -2.09
C ASP A 286 24.70 24.77 -1.12
N GLN A 287 24.27 23.63 -0.57
CA GLN A 287 23.11 23.49 0.33
C GLN A 287 21.86 24.24 -0.17
N LEU A 288 21.43 24.02 -1.43
CA LEU A 288 20.23 24.68 -1.97
C LEU A 288 19.01 24.42 -1.08
N ARG A 289 18.56 25.45 -0.37
CA ARG A 289 17.39 25.40 0.51
C ARG A 289 16.16 25.91 -0.22
N ILE A 290 15.17 25.05 -0.41
CA ILE A 290 13.89 25.43 -1.03
C ILE A 290 12.84 25.63 0.06
N LYS A 291 12.20 26.80 0.06
CA LYS A 291 11.13 27.16 0.99
C LYS A 291 9.78 26.90 0.34
N PHE A 292 8.97 26.10 1.00
CA PHE A 292 7.58 25.85 0.64
C PHE A 292 6.69 26.63 1.60
N HIS A 293 5.74 27.41 1.06
CA HIS A 293 4.71 28.08 1.84
C HIS A 293 3.38 27.39 1.52
N ILE A 294 2.96 26.53 2.42
CA ILE A 294 1.81 25.64 2.27
C ILE A 294 0.67 26.28 3.06
N LYS A 295 -0.36 26.74 2.36
CA LYS A 295 -1.51 27.39 3.01
C LYS A 295 -2.35 26.39 3.80
N SER A 296 -2.98 26.87 4.87
CA SER A 296 -4.08 26.15 5.53
C SER A 296 -5.25 25.96 4.55
N THR A 297 -6.04 24.91 4.72
CA THR A 297 -7.16 24.58 3.82
C THR A 297 -8.41 25.41 4.18
N SER A 298 -9.04 26.05 3.19
CA SER A 298 -10.20 26.94 3.43
C SER A 298 -11.56 26.24 3.35
N LYS A 299 -11.63 25.09 2.67
CA LYS A 299 -12.86 24.29 2.53
C LYS A 299 -12.79 23.11 3.49
N GLY A 300 -13.74 23.03 4.42
CA GLY A 300 -13.80 21.99 5.46
C GLY A 300 -13.64 20.55 4.97
N ARG A 301 -14.28 20.20 3.85
CA ARG A 301 -14.11 18.90 3.16
C ARG A 301 -12.66 18.52 2.78
N ASN A 302 -11.74 19.48 2.80
CA ASN A 302 -10.31 19.29 2.54
C ASN A 302 -9.46 19.28 3.83
N ALA A 303 -10.04 19.42 5.03
CA ALA A 303 -9.30 19.59 6.28
C ALA A 303 -8.43 18.37 6.66
N ASN A 304 -8.75 17.17 6.15
CA ASN A 304 -7.87 15.99 6.21
C ASN A 304 -6.53 16.18 5.48
N PHE A 305 -6.40 17.21 4.63
CA PHE A 305 -5.13 17.62 4.02
C PHE A 305 -4.44 18.78 4.75
N ASP A 306 -4.98 19.32 5.86
CA ASP A 306 -4.38 20.48 6.52
C ASP A 306 -3.07 20.11 7.25
N LEU A 307 -1.96 20.25 6.53
CA LEU A 307 -0.62 19.97 7.04
C LEU A 307 -0.26 20.82 8.28
N GLY A 308 -0.88 21.99 8.45
CA GLY A 308 -0.72 22.83 9.64
C GLY A 308 -1.33 22.18 10.88
N ALA A 309 -2.59 21.77 10.80
CA ALA A 309 -3.29 21.04 11.86
C ALA A 309 -2.56 19.76 12.25
N PHE A 310 -2.16 18.94 11.26
CA PHE A 310 -1.44 17.69 11.50
C PHE A 310 -0.06 17.90 12.14
N LEU A 311 0.79 18.80 11.60
CA LEU A 311 2.13 19.05 12.17
C LEU A 311 2.07 19.70 13.55
N LEU A 312 1.08 20.57 13.83
CA LEU A 312 0.88 21.11 15.17
C LEU A 312 0.47 20.02 16.16
N ALA A 313 -0.47 19.14 15.80
CA ALA A 313 -0.87 18.03 16.65
C ALA A 313 0.35 17.13 16.95
N HIS A 314 1.10 16.76 15.92
CA HIS A 314 2.34 15.99 16.03
C HIS A 314 3.38 16.65 16.95
N GLY A 315 3.61 17.96 16.78
CA GLY A 315 4.56 18.73 17.59
C GLY A 315 4.14 18.85 19.06
N VAL A 316 2.85 19.03 19.35
CA VAL A 316 2.31 19.00 20.72
C VAL A 316 2.49 17.60 21.33
N ARG A 317 2.18 16.53 20.57
CA ARG A 317 2.35 15.15 21.02
C ARG A 317 3.81 14.76 21.28
N GLN A 318 4.76 15.37 20.56
CA GLN A 318 6.20 15.27 20.79
C GLN A 318 6.76 16.27 21.84
N GLN A 319 5.94 17.19 22.37
CA GLN A 319 6.33 18.25 23.31
C GLN A 319 7.37 19.25 22.76
N VAL A 320 7.44 19.45 21.42
CA VAL A 320 8.45 20.33 20.81
C VAL A 320 8.17 21.82 20.99
N PHE A 321 6.98 22.14 21.47
CA PHE A 321 6.57 23.51 21.80
C PHE A 321 6.87 23.89 23.27
N GLY A 322 7.44 22.99 24.09
CA GLY A 322 7.61 23.20 25.53
C GLY A 322 6.26 23.18 26.26
N ASP A 323 6.11 23.97 27.32
CA ASP A 323 4.91 24.02 28.18
C ASP A 323 3.67 24.69 27.53
N LYS A 324 3.68 24.89 26.21
CA LYS A 324 2.58 25.55 25.47
C LYS A 324 1.39 24.59 25.31
N THR A 325 0.26 24.92 25.94
CA THR A 325 -1.00 24.16 25.80
C THR A 325 -1.65 24.35 24.43
N VAL A 326 -2.60 23.48 24.08
CA VAL A 326 -3.44 23.61 22.86
C VAL A 326 -4.12 24.98 22.82
N ASP A 327 -4.74 25.42 23.92
CA ASP A 327 -5.41 26.72 24.00
C ASP A 327 -4.43 27.89 23.89
N PHE A 328 -3.21 27.78 24.46
CA PHE A 328 -2.17 28.78 24.22
C PHE A 328 -1.88 28.92 22.73
N LEU A 329 -1.69 27.80 22.01
CA LEU A 329 -1.43 27.83 20.57
C LEU A 329 -2.59 28.51 19.83
N MET A 330 -3.84 28.12 20.11
CA MET A 330 -5.05 28.66 19.47
C MET A 330 -5.36 30.13 19.80
N GLN A 331 -4.80 30.68 20.88
CA GLN A 331 -4.98 32.07 21.30
C GLN A 331 -3.72 32.94 21.10
N ASN A 332 -2.61 32.37 20.61
CA ASN A 332 -1.32 33.02 20.51
C ASN A 332 -1.32 34.16 19.47
N ASP A 333 -1.22 35.42 19.92
CA ASP A 333 -1.22 36.61 19.05
C ASP A 333 0.09 36.87 18.26
N ARG A 334 1.06 35.96 18.29
CA ARG A 334 2.28 36.09 17.47
C ARG A 334 2.00 35.87 15.97
N PHE A 335 2.71 36.63 15.13
CA PHE A 335 2.69 36.48 13.66
C PHE A 335 3.38 35.20 13.18
N GLU A 336 4.32 34.66 13.95
CA GLU A 336 5.06 33.44 13.64
C GLU A 336 5.19 32.60 14.93
N LEU A 337 4.70 31.37 14.89
CA LEU A 337 4.88 30.35 15.92
C LEU A 337 6.06 29.46 15.52
N LYS A 338 6.95 29.23 16.49
CA LYS A 338 8.12 28.36 16.39
C LYS A 338 8.12 27.34 17.51
N CYS A 339 8.85 26.27 17.26
CA CYS A 339 9.25 25.28 18.24
C CYS A 339 10.06 25.91 19.39
N ASP A 340 10.31 25.14 20.45
CA ASP A 340 11.28 25.55 21.46
C ASP A 340 12.70 25.52 20.87
N PRO A 341 13.56 26.52 21.11
CA PRO A 341 14.93 26.53 20.57
C PRO A 341 15.79 25.32 21.02
N SER A 342 15.48 24.69 22.15
CA SER A 342 16.12 23.44 22.57
C SER A 342 15.77 22.24 21.67
N ARG A 343 14.71 22.37 20.87
CA ARG A 343 14.12 21.35 19.98
C ARG A 343 14.36 21.62 18.50
N ASP A 344 14.94 22.75 18.11
CA ASP A 344 15.16 23.13 16.69
C ASP A 344 15.96 22.08 15.89
N ASN A 345 16.82 21.31 16.57
CA ASN A 345 17.63 20.24 15.97
C ASN A 345 16.98 18.85 16.03
N ASP A 346 15.85 18.68 16.74
CA ASP A 346 15.19 17.39 16.85
C ASP A 346 14.53 17.02 15.50
N PRO A 347 14.60 15.74 15.07
CA PRO A 347 13.92 15.26 13.87
C PRO A 347 12.40 15.40 13.98
N VAL A 348 11.76 15.92 12.93
CA VAL A 348 10.29 15.96 12.82
C VAL A 348 9.71 14.54 12.82
N PHE A 349 10.34 13.64 12.07
CA PHE A 349 9.92 12.25 11.94
C PHE A 349 10.92 11.34 12.67
N VAL A 350 10.45 10.59 13.67
CA VAL A 350 11.27 9.70 14.51
C VAL A 350 10.95 8.23 14.29
N ALA A 351 11.96 7.38 14.46
CA ALA A 351 11.86 5.94 14.27
C ALA A 351 10.88 5.28 15.25
N LEU A 352 10.29 4.16 14.84
CA LEU A 352 9.42 3.37 15.71
C LEU A 352 10.24 2.61 16.77
N ARG A 353 9.78 2.58 18.03
CA ARG A 353 10.36 1.70 19.05
C ARG A 353 9.83 0.27 18.89
N SER A 354 10.68 -0.71 19.17
CA SER A 354 10.38 -2.15 19.01
C SER A 354 9.28 -2.73 19.91
N ARG A 355 8.61 -1.92 20.74
CA ARG A 355 7.61 -2.35 21.72
C ARG A 355 6.53 -1.29 21.98
N ILE A 356 6.04 -0.59 20.93
CA ILE A 356 5.12 0.58 20.97
C ILE A 356 5.86 1.90 21.22
N GLY A 357 5.40 2.97 20.56
CA GLY A 357 5.81 4.36 20.75
C GLY A 357 6.94 4.86 19.84
N LEU A 358 7.16 6.18 19.86
CA LEU A 358 8.15 6.89 19.03
C LEU A 358 9.53 7.04 19.70
N SER A 359 10.60 6.87 18.92
CA SER A 359 11.99 7.09 19.34
C SER A 359 12.33 8.58 19.49
N GLN A 360 13.58 8.89 19.86
CA GLN A 360 14.20 10.22 19.68
C GLN A 360 15.15 10.24 18.46
N THR A 361 15.47 9.07 17.88
CA THR A 361 16.27 8.94 16.67
C THR A 361 15.42 9.20 15.42
N ALA A 362 15.95 9.94 14.45
CA ALA A 362 15.27 10.19 13.16
C ALA A 362 14.78 8.90 12.48
N LEU A 363 13.58 8.96 11.90
CA LEU A 363 12.98 7.89 11.10
C LEU A 363 13.82 7.66 9.85
N THR A 364 14.17 6.41 9.55
CA THR A 364 14.93 6.11 8.34
C THR A 364 14.03 6.00 7.10
N GLY A 365 14.58 6.32 5.93
CA GLY A 365 13.89 6.17 4.65
C GLY A 365 13.33 4.77 4.43
N ASP A 366 14.04 3.74 4.88
CA ASP A 366 13.61 2.33 4.76
C ASP A 366 12.55 1.93 5.79
N GLN A 367 12.49 2.61 6.94
CA GLN A 367 11.39 2.44 7.90
C GLN A 367 10.12 3.10 7.37
N GLY A 368 10.18 4.38 6.99
CA GLY A 368 9.03 5.10 6.43
C GLY A 368 8.51 4.47 5.14
N THR A 369 9.40 3.98 4.25
CA THR A 369 9.01 3.29 3.01
C THR A 369 8.31 1.96 3.29
N ARG A 370 8.71 1.21 4.34
CA ARG A 370 8.00 0.00 4.77
C ARG A 370 6.63 0.33 5.37
N GLN A 371 6.53 1.39 6.18
CA GLN A 371 5.25 1.83 6.73
C GLN A 371 4.28 2.24 5.60
N LEU A 372 4.76 3.03 4.63
CA LEU A 372 3.99 3.40 3.43
C LEU A 372 3.52 2.16 2.65
N ARG A 373 4.41 1.22 2.36
CA ARG A 373 4.03 0.01 1.62
C ARG A 373 3.03 -0.83 2.41
N SER A 374 3.21 -0.99 3.72
CA SER A 374 2.28 -1.72 4.57
C SER A 374 0.88 -1.09 4.57
N ALA A 375 0.79 0.24 4.64
CA ALA A 375 -0.48 0.96 4.54
C ALA A 375 -1.10 0.80 3.14
N MET A 376 -0.34 1.04 2.07
CA MET A 376 -0.80 0.86 0.69
C MET A 376 -1.23 -0.59 0.37
N GLN A 377 -0.58 -1.60 0.96
CA GLN A 377 -0.97 -3.00 0.81
C GLN A 377 -2.27 -3.30 1.56
N ALA A 378 -2.37 -2.89 2.82
CA ALA A 378 -3.53 -3.19 3.67
C ALA A 378 -4.78 -2.34 3.37
N TYR A 379 -4.62 -1.19 2.69
CA TYR A 379 -5.70 -0.39 2.08
C TYR A 379 -6.02 -0.81 0.63
N GLY A 380 -5.20 -1.65 -0.01
CA GLY A 380 -5.51 -2.22 -1.33
C GLY A 380 -5.11 -1.38 -2.54
N ILE A 381 -4.09 -0.51 -2.45
CA ILE A 381 -3.49 0.18 -3.62
C ILE A 381 -2.25 -0.56 -4.14
N ALA A 382 -1.32 -0.95 -3.27
CA ALA A 382 -0.02 -1.52 -3.65
C ALA A 382 -0.16 -2.92 -4.31
N SER A 383 0.75 -3.23 -5.22
CA SER A 383 0.74 -4.49 -6.00
C SER A 383 1.19 -5.72 -5.21
N GLY A 384 1.68 -5.55 -3.98
CA GLY A 384 2.28 -6.63 -3.18
C GLY A 384 3.74 -6.94 -3.53
N GLU A 385 4.18 -6.65 -4.76
CA GLU A 385 5.44 -7.16 -5.31
C GLU A 385 6.73 -6.71 -4.59
N PRO A 386 7.66 -7.65 -4.30
CA PRO A 386 8.99 -7.33 -3.81
C PRO A 386 9.81 -6.48 -4.79
N GLY A 387 9.94 -5.18 -4.50
CA GLY A 387 10.71 -4.23 -5.32
C GLY A 387 9.86 -3.31 -6.20
N GLY A 388 8.54 -3.32 -6.05
CA GLY A 388 7.62 -2.37 -6.69
C GLY A 388 7.94 -0.90 -6.38
N SER A 389 7.34 0.02 -7.15
CA SER A 389 7.61 1.46 -7.03
C SER A 389 6.99 2.12 -5.79
N ASP A 390 6.20 1.36 -5.03
CA ASP A 390 5.53 1.66 -3.76
C ASP A 390 6.54 2.11 -2.69
N THR A 391 6.84 3.41 -2.75
CA THR A 391 7.83 4.20 -2.02
C THR A 391 7.41 5.67 -2.11
N PHE A 392 7.92 6.59 -1.29
CA PHE A 392 7.57 8.02 -1.38
C PHE A 392 7.89 8.70 -2.73
N TYR A 393 8.57 8.01 -3.67
CA TYR A 393 8.65 8.46 -5.06
C TYR A 393 7.30 8.47 -5.80
N CYS A 394 6.25 7.79 -5.29
CA CYS A 394 4.88 7.90 -5.82
C CYS A 394 4.30 9.31 -5.63
N LEU A 395 4.33 9.82 -4.40
CA LEU A 395 3.91 11.18 -4.01
C LEU A 395 4.74 12.25 -4.72
N ARG A 396 6.07 12.07 -4.70
CA ARG A 396 6.99 12.96 -5.43
C ARG A 396 6.77 12.93 -6.94
N ARG A 397 6.27 11.83 -7.52
CA ARG A 397 5.86 11.82 -8.94
C ARG A 397 4.65 12.70 -9.15
N ARG A 398 3.56 12.47 -8.42
CA ARG A 398 2.32 13.29 -8.49
C ARG A 398 2.64 14.78 -8.41
N PHE A 399 3.39 15.19 -7.38
CA PHE A 399 3.81 16.59 -7.20
C PHE A 399 4.56 17.14 -8.43
N LEU A 400 5.52 16.39 -8.98
CA LEU A 400 6.31 16.87 -10.13
C LEU A 400 5.52 16.87 -11.44
N THR A 401 4.55 15.96 -11.61
CA THR A 401 3.59 15.98 -12.71
C THR A 401 2.68 17.20 -12.61
N ASP A 402 2.08 17.48 -11.44
CA ASP A 402 1.22 18.66 -11.24
C ASP A 402 1.98 19.98 -11.41
N VAL A 403 3.23 20.06 -10.93
CA VAL A 403 4.08 21.24 -11.14
C VAL A 403 4.46 21.40 -12.61
N ALA A 404 4.69 20.31 -13.35
CA ALA A 404 4.97 20.40 -14.80
C ALA A 404 3.72 20.84 -15.58
N ARG A 405 2.54 20.33 -15.21
CA ARG A 405 1.25 20.67 -15.82
C ARG A 405 0.85 22.12 -15.57
N LYS A 406 0.99 22.63 -14.33
CA LYS A 406 0.57 23.99 -13.96
C LYS A 406 1.66 25.08 -14.11
N PHE A 407 2.96 24.73 -14.09
CA PHE A 407 4.08 25.69 -14.15
C PHE A 407 5.17 25.35 -15.19
N GLY A 408 4.95 24.34 -16.02
CA GLY A 408 5.86 23.92 -17.08
C GLY A 408 7.00 22.98 -16.62
N PRO A 409 7.46 22.04 -17.48
CA PRO A 409 8.51 21.08 -17.14
C PRO A 409 9.83 21.69 -16.61
N ARG A 410 10.16 22.94 -16.97
CA ARG A 410 11.37 23.63 -16.46
C ARG A 410 11.30 23.89 -14.95
N ILE A 411 10.14 24.27 -14.43
CA ILE A 411 9.94 24.50 -13.00
C ILE A 411 9.86 23.15 -12.27
N ALA A 412 9.23 22.13 -12.86
CA ALA A 412 9.29 20.76 -12.35
C ALA A 412 10.73 20.22 -12.28
N LYS A 413 11.60 20.48 -13.27
CA LYS A 413 13.03 20.09 -13.21
C LYS A 413 13.80 20.78 -12.08
N PHE A 414 13.51 22.05 -11.80
CA PHE A 414 14.06 22.75 -10.63
C PHE A 414 13.63 22.06 -9.32
N TYR A 415 12.31 21.87 -9.11
CA TYR A 415 11.78 21.08 -7.99
C TYR A 415 12.11 19.58 -8.05
N ALA A 416 12.75 19.10 -9.13
CA ALA A 416 13.30 17.76 -9.19
C ALA A 416 14.75 17.69 -8.66
N GLY A 417 15.48 18.81 -8.55
CA GLY A 417 16.93 18.79 -8.41
C GLY A 417 17.59 18.16 -9.65
N HIS A 418 17.08 18.51 -10.82
CA HIS A 418 17.60 18.09 -12.12
C HIS A 418 18.21 19.31 -12.83
N THR A 419 19.29 19.11 -13.59
CA THR A 419 19.77 20.14 -14.52
C THR A 419 18.72 20.39 -15.60
N ALA A 420 18.63 21.61 -16.12
CA ALA A 420 17.59 21.98 -17.11
C ALA A 420 17.56 21.05 -18.34
N ASN A 421 18.76 20.65 -18.81
CA ASN A 421 18.95 19.78 -19.96
C ASN A 421 18.79 18.28 -19.62
N SER A 422 18.46 17.91 -18.37
CA SER A 422 18.27 16.51 -18.00
C SER A 422 16.93 16.00 -18.49
N THR A 423 16.95 14.88 -19.22
CA THR A 423 15.76 14.09 -19.60
C THR A 423 15.25 13.18 -18.46
N CYS A 424 15.81 13.30 -17.26
CA CYS A 424 15.39 12.52 -16.09
C CYS A 424 14.01 12.90 -15.54
N PHE A 425 13.44 14.04 -15.93
CA PHE A 425 12.06 14.37 -15.53
C PHE A 425 11.09 13.59 -16.42
N GLU A 426 11.15 13.85 -17.72
CA GLU A 426 10.42 13.20 -18.81
C GLU A 426 10.46 11.67 -18.67
N ARG A 427 11.64 11.08 -18.51
CA ARG A 427 11.79 9.62 -18.46
C ARG A 427 11.25 8.94 -17.20
N TYR A 428 10.99 9.64 -16.09
CA TYR A 428 10.74 8.99 -14.77
C TYR A 428 9.63 9.60 -13.91
N TYR A 429 9.25 10.86 -14.18
CA TYR A 429 8.33 11.66 -13.37
C TYR A 429 7.21 12.27 -14.19
N ASP A 430 7.45 12.60 -15.46
CA ASP A 430 6.36 12.98 -16.33
C ASP A 430 5.44 11.79 -16.56
N LEU A 431 4.14 12.11 -16.64
CA LEU A 431 3.04 11.18 -16.86
C LEU A 431 2.08 11.71 -17.93
N SER A 432 2.48 12.74 -18.70
CA SER A 432 1.76 13.27 -19.87
C SER A 432 1.33 12.21 -20.89
N ASP A 433 2.03 11.08 -20.91
CA ASP A 433 1.83 9.96 -21.83
C ASP A 433 0.86 8.91 -21.26
N ILE A 434 0.37 9.09 -20.02
CA ILE A 434 -0.81 8.40 -19.52
C ILE A 434 -2.02 9.26 -19.90
N GLU A 435 -3.06 8.63 -20.43
CA GLU A 435 -4.33 9.26 -20.76
C GLU A 435 -5.12 9.64 -19.48
N ASP A 436 -4.60 10.62 -18.72
CA ASP A 436 -5.38 11.41 -17.77
C ASP A 436 -6.57 12.00 -18.53
N ASP A 437 -7.79 11.82 -18.03
CA ASP A 437 -9.02 12.24 -18.72
C ASP A 437 -9.05 13.77 -18.93
N ILE A 438 -8.76 14.16 -20.18
CA ILE A 438 -8.68 15.55 -20.61
C ILE A 438 -10.03 16.27 -20.44
N LEU A 439 -11.16 15.56 -20.49
CA LEU A 439 -12.48 16.14 -20.30
C LEU A 439 -12.66 16.56 -18.83
N ASN A 440 -12.42 15.64 -17.90
CA ASN A 440 -12.42 15.92 -16.45
C ASN A 440 -11.31 16.91 -16.01
N ALA A 441 -10.26 17.10 -16.83
CA ALA A 441 -9.24 18.13 -16.61
C ALA A 441 -9.53 19.48 -17.29
N LEU A 442 -10.48 19.57 -18.23
CA LEU A 442 -10.97 20.83 -18.80
C LEU A 442 -12.19 21.37 -18.05
N LEU A 443 -13.02 20.48 -17.49
CA LEU A 443 -14.17 20.81 -16.65
C LEU A 443 -13.72 21.20 -15.23
N GLU A 444 -12.75 22.13 -15.09
CA GLU A 444 -12.35 22.74 -13.81
C GLU A 444 -13.41 23.73 -13.29
N ASP A 445 -14.70 23.34 -13.20
CA ASP A 445 -15.61 23.93 -12.21
C ASP A 445 -16.81 23.04 -11.81
N GLU A 446 -17.37 23.35 -10.63
CA GLU A 446 -18.64 22.93 -10.01
C GLU A 446 -19.18 21.48 -10.15
N GLY A 447 -19.63 20.91 -9.02
CA GLY A 447 -20.65 19.85 -9.04
C GLY A 447 -20.48 18.78 -7.99
N GLU A 448 -19.66 17.76 -8.28
CA GLU A 448 -19.62 16.53 -7.52
C GLU A 448 -18.21 15.96 -7.40
N THR A 449 -17.90 15.36 -6.25
CA THR A 449 -16.64 14.62 -6.07
C THR A 449 -16.84 13.21 -6.60
N TYR A 450 -16.96 13.07 -7.92
CA TYR A 450 -16.85 11.78 -8.58
C TYR A 450 -15.57 11.10 -8.08
N MET A 451 -15.72 9.95 -7.42
CA MET A 451 -14.59 9.18 -6.94
C MET A 451 -13.75 8.82 -8.16
N ILE A 452 -12.61 9.50 -8.31
CA ILE A 452 -11.66 9.24 -9.40
C ILE A 452 -11.15 7.82 -9.19
N LEU A 453 -11.80 6.87 -9.84
CA LEU A 453 -11.41 5.47 -9.90
C LEU A 453 -10.02 5.45 -10.54
N THR A 454 -9.00 5.43 -9.70
CA THR A 454 -7.62 5.37 -10.18
C THR A 454 -7.47 4.14 -11.08
N PRO A 455 -6.50 4.12 -12.01
CA PRO A 455 -6.31 2.95 -12.87
C PRO A 455 -6.21 1.63 -12.08
N TRP A 456 -5.71 1.66 -10.84
CA TRP A 456 -5.71 0.52 -9.93
C TRP A 456 -7.08 0.16 -9.32
N MET A 457 -7.95 1.13 -9.04
CA MET A 457 -9.34 0.83 -8.65
C MET A 457 -10.15 0.29 -9.84
N ARG A 458 -9.96 0.81 -11.07
CA ARG A 458 -10.52 0.22 -12.30
C ARG A 458 -10.02 -1.22 -12.49
N ILE A 459 -8.70 -1.44 -12.48
CA ILE A 459 -8.08 -2.77 -12.68
C ILE A 459 -8.48 -3.79 -11.61
N ARG A 460 -8.70 -3.38 -10.35
CA ARG A 460 -9.21 -4.29 -9.29
C ARG A 460 -10.70 -4.55 -9.41
N ALA A 461 -11.52 -3.57 -9.79
CA ALA A 461 -12.93 -3.78 -10.08
C ALA A 461 -13.13 -4.71 -11.30
N SER A 462 -12.28 -4.57 -12.33
CA SER A 462 -12.24 -5.50 -13.47
C SER A 462 -11.50 -6.81 -13.19
N GLY A 463 -10.87 -6.99 -12.03
CA GLY A 463 -10.16 -8.23 -11.68
C GLY A 463 -11.06 -9.48 -11.59
N HIS A 464 -12.38 -9.29 -11.58
CA HIS A 464 -13.40 -10.34 -11.64
C HIS A 464 -14.45 -10.10 -12.76
N LEU A 465 -14.22 -9.11 -13.63
CA LEU A 465 -15.01 -8.89 -14.84
C LEU A 465 -14.10 -9.15 -16.03
N ASN A 466 -14.38 -10.20 -16.80
CA ASN A 466 -13.76 -10.41 -18.10
C ASN A 466 -13.88 -9.10 -18.90
N GLU A 467 -12.77 -8.58 -19.44
CA GLU A 467 -12.79 -7.34 -20.22
C GLU A 467 -13.86 -7.44 -21.31
N SER A 468 -14.72 -6.41 -21.45
CA SER A 468 -15.79 -6.46 -22.45
C SER A 468 -15.19 -6.63 -23.85
N LYS A 469 -15.43 -7.80 -24.44
CA LYS A 469 -15.13 -8.07 -25.85
C LYS A 469 -16.12 -7.29 -26.71
N VAL A 470 -15.74 -6.06 -27.07
CA VAL A 470 -16.46 -5.25 -28.06
C VAL A 470 -16.29 -5.92 -29.42
N THR A 471 -17.24 -6.79 -29.79
CA THR A 471 -17.28 -7.45 -31.10
C THR A 471 -17.36 -6.42 -32.23
N LEU A 472 -16.90 -6.78 -33.43
CA LEU A 472 -16.95 -5.86 -34.58
C LEU A 472 -18.39 -5.38 -34.84
N LYS A 473 -19.36 -6.28 -34.69
CA LYS A 473 -20.80 -6.00 -34.80
C LYS A 473 -21.27 -4.97 -33.77
N SER A 474 -20.93 -5.16 -32.48
CA SER A 474 -21.25 -4.23 -31.40
C SER A 474 -20.72 -2.81 -31.68
N ALA A 475 -19.46 -2.70 -32.15
CA ALA A 475 -18.87 -1.42 -32.52
C ALA A 475 -19.54 -0.76 -33.74
N LEU A 476 -19.88 -1.54 -34.77
CA LEU A 476 -20.55 -1.07 -35.98
C LEU A 476 -21.99 -0.64 -35.74
N GLU A 477 -22.70 -1.28 -34.82
CA GLU A 477 -24.09 -0.95 -34.44
C GLU A 477 -24.14 0.28 -33.53
N ARG A 478 -23.29 0.33 -32.50
CA ARG A 478 -23.35 1.37 -31.45
C ARG A 478 -22.61 2.66 -31.79
N CYS A 479 -21.61 2.62 -32.66
CA CYS A 479 -20.78 3.79 -32.99
C CYS A 479 -20.80 4.10 -34.51
N PRO A 480 -21.66 5.04 -34.96
CA PRO A 480 -21.63 5.51 -36.34
C PRO A 480 -20.28 6.09 -36.76
N GLU A 481 -19.54 6.75 -35.86
CA GLU A 481 -18.18 7.22 -36.15
C GLU A 481 -17.24 6.06 -36.47
N PHE A 482 -17.29 4.96 -35.71
CA PHE A 482 -16.47 3.77 -35.94
C PHE A 482 -16.69 3.22 -37.35
N ARG A 483 -17.96 3.08 -37.78
CA ARG A 483 -18.33 2.66 -39.15
C ARG A 483 -17.72 3.58 -40.22
N HIS A 484 -17.75 4.90 -40.03
CA HIS A 484 -17.16 5.86 -40.97
C HIS A 484 -15.62 5.85 -40.98
N VAL A 485 -14.99 5.71 -39.80
CA VAL A 485 -13.53 5.63 -39.64
C VAL A 485 -12.99 4.32 -40.25
N LEU A 486 -13.74 3.22 -40.12
CA LEU A 486 -13.41 1.91 -40.68
C LEU A 486 -13.47 1.94 -42.21
N ALA A 487 -14.59 2.40 -42.78
CA ALA A 487 -14.74 2.54 -44.23
C ALA A 487 -13.66 3.46 -44.84
N LYS A 488 -13.24 4.52 -44.13
CA LYS A 488 -12.09 5.35 -44.53
C LYS A 488 -10.78 4.56 -44.48
N ARG A 489 -10.46 3.83 -43.41
CA ARG A 489 -9.26 2.97 -43.31
C ARG A 489 -9.19 2.00 -44.49
N ASP A 490 -10.29 1.34 -44.80
CA ASP A 490 -10.33 0.25 -45.78
C ASP A 490 -10.25 0.77 -47.22
N LEU A 491 -10.85 1.93 -47.50
CA LEU A 491 -10.61 2.66 -48.75
C LEU A 491 -9.13 3.06 -48.91
N LEU A 492 -8.46 3.50 -47.84
CA LEU A 492 -7.02 3.82 -47.88
C LEU A 492 -6.17 2.57 -48.13
N GLN A 493 -6.47 1.44 -47.48
CA GLN A 493 -5.78 0.16 -47.71
C GLN A 493 -5.98 -0.36 -49.14
N ASN A 494 -7.20 -0.27 -49.67
CA ASN A 494 -7.49 -0.66 -51.05
C ASN A 494 -6.81 0.28 -52.06
N CYS A 495 -6.67 1.58 -51.77
CA CYS A 495 -5.83 2.47 -52.57
C CYS A 495 -4.34 2.10 -52.52
N LEU A 496 -3.82 1.67 -51.36
CA LEU A 496 -2.43 1.24 -51.21
C LEU A 496 -2.15 -0.04 -52.02
N ARG A 497 -3.08 -1.01 -52.00
CA ARG A 497 -2.98 -2.26 -52.78
C ARG A 497 -3.11 -2.05 -54.29
N SER A 498 -4.06 -1.21 -54.73
CA SER A 498 -4.35 -0.97 -56.15
C SER A 498 -3.48 0.11 -56.82
N GLY A 499 -2.78 0.92 -56.03
CA GLY A 499 -2.10 2.13 -56.52
C GLY A 499 -3.05 3.26 -56.96
N SER A 500 -4.35 3.14 -56.67
CA SER A 500 -5.38 4.14 -56.97
C SER A 500 -5.13 5.46 -56.26
N ASN A 501 -5.57 6.58 -56.84
CA ASN A 501 -5.47 7.92 -56.28
C ASN A 501 -6.74 8.38 -55.53
N LEU A 502 -7.75 7.51 -55.34
CA LEU A 502 -9.02 7.88 -54.68
C LEU A 502 -8.83 8.34 -53.22
N TRP A 503 -7.78 7.88 -52.54
CA TRP A 503 -7.42 8.30 -51.19
C TRP A 503 -7.17 9.81 -51.04
N LEU A 504 -6.85 10.53 -52.12
CA LEU A 504 -6.73 12.00 -52.12
C LEU A 504 -8.06 12.72 -51.79
N LYS A 505 -9.20 12.00 -51.85
CA LYS A 505 -10.52 12.48 -51.44
C LYS A 505 -10.83 12.21 -49.95
N VAL A 506 -9.92 11.54 -49.22
CA VAL A 506 -10.11 11.19 -47.81
C VAL A 506 -9.46 12.25 -46.93
N GLU A 507 -10.28 13.08 -46.30
CA GLU A 507 -9.83 13.96 -45.22
C GLU A 507 -9.19 13.15 -44.08
N PRO A 508 -8.16 13.66 -43.37
CA PRO A 508 -7.65 15.04 -43.42
C PRO A 508 -6.44 15.23 -44.35
N TRP A 509 -6.43 14.60 -45.54
CA TRP A 509 -5.37 14.78 -46.54
C TRP A 509 -4.95 16.26 -46.76
N ASN A 510 -5.93 17.17 -46.79
CA ASN A 510 -5.74 18.62 -46.95
C ASN A 510 -4.80 19.26 -45.89
N GLY A 511 -4.56 18.61 -44.75
CA GLY A 511 -3.64 19.07 -43.71
C GLY A 511 -2.16 18.70 -43.92
N PHE A 512 -1.85 17.77 -44.83
CA PHE A 512 -0.47 17.35 -45.09
C PHE A 512 0.20 18.29 -46.11
N SER A 513 1.20 19.05 -45.65
CA SER A 513 1.86 20.06 -46.48
C SER A 513 2.50 19.48 -47.76
N SER A 514 2.45 20.25 -48.85
CA SER A 514 2.75 19.86 -50.24
C SER A 514 4.22 19.54 -50.59
N ARG A 515 5.00 19.00 -49.64
CA ARG A 515 6.44 18.75 -49.78
C ARG A 515 6.88 17.28 -49.72
N ALA A 516 6.00 16.36 -49.36
CA ALA A 516 6.29 14.91 -49.40
C ALA A 516 5.54 14.25 -50.56
N GLU A 517 6.13 13.22 -51.17
CA GLU A 517 5.49 12.49 -52.26
C GLU A 517 4.19 11.83 -51.77
N PRO A 518 3.06 11.97 -52.48
CA PRO A 518 1.76 11.47 -52.02
C PRO A 518 1.79 9.98 -51.60
N ARG A 519 2.48 9.12 -52.36
CA ARG A 519 2.58 7.68 -52.08
C ARG A 519 3.26 7.35 -50.73
N GLN A 520 4.13 8.23 -50.23
CA GLN A 520 4.83 8.02 -48.95
C GLN A 520 3.95 8.36 -47.74
N LEU A 521 2.86 9.11 -47.92
CA LEU A 521 1.96 9.55 -46.85
C LEU A 521 0.77 8.61 -46.62
N LEU A 522 0.45 7.74 -47.58
CA LEU A 522 -0.68 6.82 -47.48
C LEU A 522 -0.57 5.81 -46.31
N PRO A 523 0.60 5.20 -46.00
CA PRO A 523 0.77 4.38 -44.78
C PRO A 523 0.56 5.17 -43.48
N SER A 524 0.96 6.44 -43.45
CA SER A 524 0.76 7.33 -42.31
C SER A 524 -0.72 7.63 -42.08
N LEU A 525 -1.49 7.88 -43.15
CA LEU A 525 -2.94 8.05 -43.07
C LEU A 525 -3.65 6.78 -42.57
N ILE A 526 -3.25 5.60 -43.08
CA ILE A 526 -3.78 4.31 -42.58
C ILE A 526 -3.47 4.13 -41.09
N THR A 527 -2.29 4.55 -40.63
CA THR A 527 -1.90 4.49 -39.21
C THR A 527 -2.74 5.43 -38.34
N VAL A 528 -2.98 6.68 -38.80
CA VAL A 528 -3.88 7.63 -38.11
C VAL A 528 -5.30 7.07 -37.99
N TYR A 529 -5.86 6.53 -39.09
CA TYR A 529 -7.19 5.92 -39.08
C TYR A 529 -7.27 4.67 -38.19
N SER A 530 -6.23 3.84 -38.18
CA SER A 530 -6.15 2.65 -37.31
C SER A 530 -6.06 3.02 -35.83
N ASN A 531 -5.35 4.08 -35.48
CA ASN A 531 -5.31 4.59 -34.10
C ASN A 531 -6.65 5.20 -33.68
N ARG A 532 -7.39 5.86 -34.59
CA ARG A 532 -8.74 6.36 -34.28
C ARG A 532 -9.74 5.24 -34.01
N LEU A 533 -9.65 4.10 -34.72
CA LEU A 533 -10.47 2.92 -34.42
C LEU A 533 -10.19 2.36 -33.01
N ARG A 534 -8.91 2.29 -32.60
CA ARG A 534 -8.53 1.85 -31.24
C ARG A 534 -9.09 2.78 -30.16
N GLN A 535 -9.06 4.10 -30.38
CA GLN A 535 -9.67 5.07 -29.46
C GLN A 535 -11.18 4.83 -29.31
N LEU A 536 -11.89 4.60 -30.42
CA LEU A 536 -13.33 4.36 -30.41
C LEU A 536 -13.69 3.00 -29.75
N ILE A 537 -12.87 1.96 -29.93
CA ILE A 537 -13.02 0.69 -29.20
C ILE A 537 -12.77 0.88 -27.70
N SER A 538 -11.77 1.66 -27.30
CA SER A 538 -11.49 1.99 -25.89
C SER A 538 -12.69 2.70 -25.24
N ILE A 539 -13.29 3.67 -25.94
CA ILE A 539 -14.50 4.37 -25.48
C ILE A 539 -15.68 3.39 -25.31
N LEU A 540 -15.88 2.45 -26.24
CA LEU A 540 -16.93 1.43 -26.13
C LEU A 540 -16.66 0.45 -24.97
N LYS A 541 -15.41 -0.02 -24.80
CA LYS A 541 -15.00 -0.85 -23.66
C LYS A 541 -15.23 -0.13 -22.32
N GLN A 542 -14.97 1.19 -22.26
CA GLN A 542 -15.26 2.01 -21.08
C GLN A 542 -16.77 2.10 -20.81
N GLN A 543 -17.59 2.38 -21.82
CA GLN A 543 -19.06 2.44 -21.67
C GLN A 543 -19.66 1.12 -21.16
N ASP A 544 -19.19 -0.02 -21.66
CA ASP A 544 -19.62 -1.35 -21.18
C ASP A 544 -19.22 -1.58 -19.71
N THR A 545 -18.00 -1.18 -19.36
CA THR A 545 -17.48 -1.31 -17.99
C THR A 545 -18.27 -0.41 -17.03
N GLU A 546 -18.60 0.81 -17.45
CA GLU A 546 -19.38 1.76 -16.63
C GLU A 546 -20.83 1.31 -16.45
N SER A 547 -21.49 0.85 -17.52
CA SER A 547 -22.84 0.25 -17.43
C SER A 547 -22.86 -1.02 -16.55
N THR A 548 -21.84 -1.88 -16.65
CA THR A 548 -21.71 -3.07 -15.79
C THR A 548 -21.51 -2.70 -14.33
N LEU A 549 -20.70 -1.67 -14.05
CA LEU A 549 -20.47 -1.16 -12.69
C LEU A 549 -21.72 -0.44 -12.13
N GLU A 550 -22.52 0.20 -12.96
CA GLU A 550 -23.80 0.81 -12.56
C GLU A 550 -24.82 -0.26 -12.17
N LEU A 551 -24.99 -1.31 -12.99
CA LEU A 551 -25.82 -2.47 -12.65
C LEU A 551 -25.35 -3.17 -11.34
N GLN A 552 -24.04 -3.30 -11.14
CA GLN A 552 -23.48 -3.85 -9.88
C GLN A 552 -23.69 -2.94 -8.66
N ARG A 553 -23.75 -1.61 -8.84
CA ARG A 553 -24.12 -0.67 -7.78
C ARG A 553 -25.59 -0.82 -7.42
N MET A 554 -26.49 -0.76 -8.42
CA MET A 554 -27.93 -0.93 -8.19
C MET A 554 -28.26 -2.24 -7.47
N ALA A 555 -27.63 -3.36 -7.86
CA ALA A 555 -27.81 -4.66 -7.19
C ALA A 555 -27.27 -4.66 -5.74
N ARG A 556 -26.20 -3.91 -5.45
CA ARG A 556 -25.69 -3.77 -4.07
C ARG A 556 -26.59 -2.86 -3.24
N ASP A 557 -27.01 -1.73 -3.79
CA ASP A 557 -27.90 -0.77 -3.13
C ASP A 557 -29.24 -1.43 -2.79
N GLU A 558 -29.75 -2.32 -3.65
CA GLU A 558 -30.91 -3.18 -3.37
C GLU A 558 -30.65 -4.21 -2.24
N MET A 559 -29.49 -4.88 -2.23
CA MET A 559 -29.09 -5.77 -1.13
C MET A 559 -28.94 -5.05 0.21
N ASP A 560 -28.32 -3.86 0.22
CA ASP A 560 -28.09 -3.07 1.42
C ASP A 560 -29.41 -2.43 1.91
N TYR A 561 -30.29 -2.01 1.00
CA TYR A 561 -31.67 -1.61 1.32
C TYR A 561 -32.47 -2.77 1.94
N GLY A 562 -32.35 -3.98 1.40
CA GLY A 562 -32.96 -5.19 1.98
C GLY A 562 -32.43 -5.52 3.38
N GLN A 563 -31.11 -5.37 3.61
CA GLN A 563 -30.52 -5.51 4.94
C GLN A 563 -31.01 -4.43 5.91
N ILE A 564 -31.13 -3.18 5.47
CA ILE A 564 -31.66 -2.07 6.28
C ILE A 564 -33.13 -2.33 6.63
N GLN A 565 -33.97 -2.78 5.68
CA GLN A 565 -35.35 -3.18 5.98
C GLN A 565 -35.41 -4.33 6.99
N ALA A 566 -34.56 -5.36 6.85
CA ALA A 566 -34.49 -6.47 7.80
C ALA A 566 -34.03 -6.02 9.21
N GLN A 567 -33.07 -5.10 9.29
CA GLN A 567 -32.64 -4.50 10.56
C GLN A 567 -33.73 -3.64 11.20
N VAL A 568 -34.46 -2.83 10.42
CA VAL A 568 -35.61 -2.04 10.88
C VAL A 568 -36.75 -2.95 11.35
N HIS A 569 -37.04 -4.04 10.63
CA HIS A 569 -38.02 -5.04 11.06
C HIS A 569 -37.61 -5.72 12.37
N ASN A 570 -36.33 -6.08 12.53
CA ASN A 570 -35.79 -6.68 13.75
C ASN A 570 -35.73 -5.68 14.94
N ALA A 571 -35.53 -4.38 14.67
CA ALA A 571 -35.51 -3.34 15.69
C ALA A 571 -36.92 -2.88 16.13
N ASN A 572 -37.90 -2.96 15.23
CA ASN A 572 -39.32 -2.71 15.52
C ASN A 572 -40.02 -3.95 16.12
N GLY A 573 -39.45 -5.14 15.92
CA GLY A 573 -39.88 -6.35 16.62
C GLY A 573 -39.64 -6.24 18.14
N PRO A 574 -40.52 -6.80 18.98
CA PRO A 574 -40.27 -6.84 20.41
C PRO A 574 -39.01 -7.66 20.68
N SER A 575 -38.05 -7.08 21.42
CA SER A 575 -36.78 -7.75 21.70
C SER A 575 -37.01 -9.12 22.37
N GLN A 576 -36.13 -10.09 22.13
CA GLN A 576 -36.28 -11.43 22.73
C GLN A 576 -36.42 -11.36 24.27
N LEU A 577 -35.74 -10.41 24.92
CA LEU A 577 -35.90 -10.16 26.35
C LEU A 577 -37.28 -9.59 26.73
N ALA A 578 -37.89 -8.75 25.89
CA ALA A 578 -39.25 -8.26 26.09
C ALA A 578 -40.29 -9.38 25.90
N VAL A 579 -40.12 -10.26 24.91
CA VAL A 579 -40.97 -11.45 24.69
C VAL A 579 -40.84 -12.44 25.85
N GLU A 580 -39.61 -12.71 26.30
CA GLU A 580 -39.29 -13.53 27.48
C GLU A 580 -39.92 -12.94 28.77
N LEU A 581 -39.85 -11.62 28.96
CA LEU A 581 -40.49 -10.92 30.09
C LEU A 581 -42.02 -10.96 30.00
N GLN A 582 -42.61 -10.71 28.84
CA GLN A 582 -44.05 -10.76 28.63
C GLN A 582 -44.59 -12.18 28.88
N ARG A 583 -43.89 -13.21 28.38
CA ARG A 583 -44.18 -14.61 28.69
C ARG A 583 -44.10 -14.88 30.19
N ARG A 584 -43.04 -14.45 30.87
CA ARG A 584 -42.88 -14.63 32.33
C ARG A 584 -43.94 -13.88 33.14
N LEU A 585 -44.40 -12.72 32.68
CA LEU A 585 -45.51 -11.98 33.29
C LEU A 585 -46.83 -12.74 33.13
N ILE A 586 -47.14 -13.27 31.94
CA ILE A 586 -48.31 -14.12 31.70
C ILE A 586 -48.24 -15.39 32.58
N GLU A 587 -47.07 -16.06 32.64
CA GLU A 587 -46.86 -17.21 33.52
C GLU A 587 -46.95 -16.87 35.02
N GLN A 588 -46.71 -15.61 35.42
CA GLN A 588 -46.89 -15.13 36.80
C GLN A 588 -48.35 -14.76 37.09
N GLU A 589 -49.05 -14.09 36.17
CA GLU A 589 -50.48 -13.79 36.31
C GLU A 589 -51.31 -15.09 36.35
N LEU A 590 -51.01 -16.07 35.51
CA LEU A 590 -51.66 -17.39 35.57
C LEU A 590 -51.45 -18.07 36.94
N LYS A 591 -50.26 -17.96 37.54
CA LYS A 591 -49.96 -18.48 38.90
C LYS A 591 -50.67 -17.67 40.00
N LEU A 592 -50.86 -16.37 39.81
CA LEU A 592 -51.61 -15.50 40.74
C LEU A 592 -53.12 -15.76 40.64
N CYS A 593 -53.64 -16.01 39.44
CA CYS A 593 -55.03 -16.40 39.21
C CYS A 593 -55.32 -17.81 39.74
N SER A 594 -54.40 -18.77 39.59
CA SER A 594 -54.58 -20.13 40.15
C SER A 594 -54.52 -20.15 41.68
N THR A 595 -53.70 -19.31 42.30
CA THR A 595 -53.62 -19.19 43.78
C THR A 595 -54.77 -18.39 44.37
N LYS A 596 -55.23 -17.29 43.73
CA LYS A 596 -56.41 -16.53 44.19
C LYS A 596 -57.74 -17.29 44.08
N ARG A 597 -57.80 -18.43 43.38
CA ARG A 597 -59.04 -19.18 43.16
C ARG A 597 -59.49 -20.04 44.37
N ILE A 598 -58.81 -19.94 45.51
CA ILE A 598 -59.03 -20.80 46.70
C ILE A 598 -59.82 -20.08 47.82
N ASP A 599 -59.67 -18.76 48.01
CA ASP A 599 -60.20 -18.05 49.19
C ASP A 599 -61.59 -17.39 49.01
N ILE A 600 -62.35 -17.76 47.99
CA ILE A 600 -63.68 -17.16 47.69
C ILE A 600 -64.86 -18.07 48.15
N THR A 601 -64.59 -19.32 48.54
CA THR A 601 -65.64 -20.30 48.92
C THR A 601 -66.10 -20.28 50.39
N GLU A 602 -65.44 -19.55 51.30
CA GLU A 602 -65.77 -19.59 52.75
C GLU A 602 -66.26 -18.28 53.38
N SER A 603 -66.32 -17.15 52.65
CA SER A 603 -66.41 -15.81 53.27
C SER A 603 -67.68 -14.99 53.02
N VAL A 604 -68.71 -15.52 52.32
CA VAL A 604 -70.00 -14.80 52.12
C VAL A 604 -71.22 -15.69 52.36
N SER A 605 -71.60 -15.87 53.64
CA SER A 605 -72.84 -16.58 54.01
C SER A 605 -73.57 -16.01 55.24
N SER A 606 -73.58 -14.67 55.42
CA SER A 606 -74.62 -14.01 56.26
C SER A 606 -74.67 -12.48 56.16
N THR A 607 -75.55 -11.93 55.30
CA THR A 607 -76.63 -10.99 55.68
C THR A 607 -77.50 -10.66 54.46
N GLN A 608 -78.67 -10.04 54.70
CA GLN A 608 -79.77 -10.00 53.73
C GLN A 608 -79.93 -8.63 53.05
N GLY A 609 -80.29 -8.66 51.76
CA GLY A 609 -81.31 -7.76 51.20
C GLY A 609 -80.90 -6.31 50.87
N ALA A 610 -80.45 -6.10 49.62
CA ALA A 610 -80.60 -4.82 48.93
C ALA A 610 -80.90 -5.07 47.44
N THR A 611 -82.16 -4.84 47.02
CA THR A 611 -82.62 -5.11 45.65
C THR A 611 -82.45 -3.88 44.76
N ILE A 612 -81.73 -4.02 43.63
CA ILE A 612 -81.84 -3.11 42.48
C ILE A 612 -82.01 -3.97 41.21
N VAL A 613 -82.78 -3.46 40.25
CA VAL A 613 -83.45 -4.24 39.20
C VAL A 613 -82.65 -4.30 37.91
N CYS A 614 -82.59 -5.48 37.29
CA CYS A 614 -82.07 -5.71 35.94
C CYS A 614 -83.12 -5.36 34.86
N VAL A 615 -82.69 -4.82 33.72
CA VAL A 615 -83.53 -4.69 32.50
C VAL A 615 -82.72 -5.11 31.26
N ALA A 616 -83.26 -6.06 30.49
CA ALA A 616 -82.81 -6.66 29.22
C ALA A 616 -84.09 -7.19 28.49
N PRO A 617 -84.11 -7.76 27.26
CA PRO A 617 -83.05 -8.33 26.37
C PRO A 617 -82.88 -7.48 25.07
N THR A 618 -82.29 -7.86 23.92
CA THR A 618 -81.82 -9.13 23.28
C THR A 618 -80.42 -8.94 22.63
N GLY A 619 -79.70 -9.95 22.12
CA GLY A 619 -79.93 -11.42 22.10
C GLY A 619 -79.93 -12.02 20.67
N ASN A 620 -79.15 -13.09 20.47
CA ASN A 620 -79.01 -13.95 19.26
C ASN A 620 -78.38 -13.24 18.03
N VAL A 621 -77.62 -13.87 17.12
CA VAL A 621 -77.36 -15.31 16.80
C VAL A 621 -75.80 -15.53 16.80
N ASP A 622 -75.12 -16.42 17.53
CA ASP A 622 -75.12 -17.92 17.70
C ASP A 622 -74.36 -18.61 16.50
N ASP A 623 -73.47 -19.64 16.54
CA ASP A 623 -72.77 -20.52 17.54
C ASP A 623 -71.57 -21.31 16.87
N GLU A 624 -70.98 -22.35 17.54
CA GLU A 624 -69.93 -23.35 17.11
C GLU A 624 -68.47 -22.82 16.94
N GLU A 625 -67.53 -22.91 17.90
CA GLU A 625 -66.85 -24.07 18.57
C GLU A 625 -66.19 -25.06 17.57
N GLU A 626 -64.85 -25.18 17.48
CA GLU A 626 -63.84 -25.66 18.44
C GLU A 626 -63.88 -27.17 18.77
N GLU A 627 -62.91 -27.93 18.25
CA GLU A 627 -62.15 -28.88 19.08
C GLU A 627 -60.70 -29.02 18.55
N ALA A 628 -59.78 -29.44 19.42
CA ALA A 628 -58.34 -29.59 19.15
C ALA A 628 -57.88 -31.00 19.63
N VAL A 629 -56.61 -31.47 19.66
CA VAL A 629 -55.31 -30.80 19.85
C VAL A 629 -54.14 -31.83 19.68
N LEU A 630 -52.88 -31.34 19.67
CA LEU A 630 -51.60 -32.01 20.04
C LEU A 630 -50.88 -33.06 19.14
N HIS A 631 -49.61 -32.72 18.87
CA HIS A 631 -48.36 -33.53 19.03
C HIS A 631 -47.91 -34.66 18.06
N ALA A 632 -46.89 -34.30 17.25
CA ALA A 632 -45.44 -34.55 17.50
C ALA A 632 -44.67 -35.69 16.78
N ILE A 633 -43.65 -35.24 16.04
CA ILE A 633 -42.23 -35.69 16.01
C ILE A 633 -41.90 -37.07 15.37
N ASP A 634 -41.22 -36.95 14.21
CA ASP A 634 -40.09 -37.71 13.66
C ASP A 634 -39.98 -39.24 13.88
N SER A 635 -39.95 -40.01 12.77
CA SER A 635 -38.67 -40.58 12.23
C SER A 635 -38.84 -41.62 11.09
N ALA A 636 -37.87 -41.60 10.17
CA ALA A 636 -37.25 -42.73 9.45
C ALA A 636 -38.03 -43.62 8.43
N GLU A 637 -37.54 -43.56 7.18
CA GLU A 637 -37.00 -44.66 6.35
C GLU A 637 -37.91 -45.65 5.55
N GLU A 638 -37.68 -45.62 4.23
CA GLU A 638 -37.56 -46.70 3.21
C GLU A 638 -38.63 -47.81 3.02
N GLY A 639 -39.00 -48.09 1.74
CA GLY A 639 -39.46 -49.44 1.35
C GLY A 639 -40.36 -49.64 0.10
N MET A 640 -39.75 -49.85 -1.07
CA MET A 640 -40.18 -50.76 -2.18
C MET A 640 -41.55 -50.68 -2.93
N ASN A 641 -41.42 -50.66 -4.27
CA ASN A 641 -42.10 -51.47 -5.31
C ASN A 641 -43.64 -51.43 -5.60
N ALA A 642 -43.97 -50.96 -6.81
CA ALA A 642 -44.61 -51.72 -7.92
C ALA A 642 -44.36 -50.93 -9.25
N GLN A 643 -44.00 -51.49 -10.41
CA GLN A 643 -44.75 -52.40 -11.33
C GLN A 643 -46.12 -51.81 -11.78
N ASP A 644 -46.53 -51.81 -13.07
CA ASP A 644 -45.95 -52.28 -14.36
C ASP A 644 -46.83 -51.70 -15.54
N GLN A 645 -46.67 -51.86 -16.87
CA GLN A 645 -45.77 -52.61 -17.76
C GLN A 645 -45.82 -52.08 -19.24
N TYR A 646 -44.68 -52.01 -19.96
CA TYR A 646 -44.53 -52.06 -21.46
C TYR A 646 -45.11 -50.92 -22.35
N LYS A 647 -44.67 -50.65 -23.60
CA LYS A 647 -43.49 -51.05 -24.41
C LYS A 647 -43.19 -50.07 -25.58
N ALA A 648 -41.93 -50.08 -26.04
CA ALA A 648 -41.42 -50.18 -27.43
C ALA A 648 -42.35 -49.93 -28.65
N SER A 649 -41.89 -49.41 -29.80
CA SER A 649 -40.54 -48.96 -30.24
C SER A 649 -40.58 -48.34 -31.65
N GLU A 650 -39.51 -47.61 -32.04
CA GLU A 650 -39.14 -47.23 -33.42
C GLU A 650 -40.12 -46.29 -34.18
N GLY A 651 -39.69 -45.44 -35.11
CA GLY A 651 -38.32 -45.11 -35.58
C GLY A 651 -38.32 -44.76 -37.07
N GLY A 652 -37.90 -43.56 -37.48
CA GLY A 652 -37.96 -43.18 -38.91
C GLY A 652 -37.39 -41.81 -39.27
N LYS A 653 -36.32 -41.82 -40.07
CA LYS A 653 -35.70 -40.64 -40.72
C LYS A 653 -36.63 -40.06 -41.80
N GLY A 654 -36.65 -38.74 -42.01
CA GLY A 654 -37.34 -38.12 -43.16
C GLY A 654 -36.80 -36.72 -43.51
N LYS A 655 -36.45 -36.48 -44.79
CA LYS A 655 -35.92 -35.20 -45.29
C LYS A 655 -37.03 -34.30 -45.88
N GLY A 656 -37.12 -33.06 -45.39
CA GLY A 656 -37.04 -31.77 -46.12
C GLY A 656 -37.85 -31.42 -47.39
N LYS A 657 -37.88 -30.10 -47.66
CA LYS A 657 -38.44 -29.33 -48.81
C LYS A 657 -39.97 -29.16 -48.90
N GLY A 658 -40.39 -28.00 -49.44
CA GLY A 658 -41.77 -27.48 -49.54
C GLY A 658 -41.95 -26.25 -48.62
N VAL A 659 -41.73 -24.97 -48.97
CA VAL A 659 -41.90 -24.16 -50.21
C VAL A 659 -43.33 -23.62 -50.40
N GLU A 660 -43.45 -22.30 -50.59
CA GLU A 660 -44.63 -21.49 -50.98
C GLU A 660 -45.78 -21.43 -49.93
N ASP A 661 -46.51 -20.33 -49.70
CA ASP A 661 -46.40 -18.93 -50.19
C ASP A 661 -47.20 -17.94 -49.29
N GLU A 662 -47.18 -16.63 -49.63
CA GLU A 662 -48.23 -15.56 -49.53
C GLU A 662 -49.14 -15.49 -48.26
N ASP A 663 -49.51 -14.35 -47.64
CA ASP A 663 -49.53 -12.90 -47.92
C ASP A 663 -49.20 -12.12 -46.61
N GLY A 664 -49.07 -10.79 -46.49
CA GLY A 664 -49.50 -9.66 -47.34
C GLY A 664 -50.60 -8.84 -46.62
N GLU A 665 -50.48 -7.50 -46.59
CA GLU A 665 -51.50 -6.53 -46.12
C GLU A 665 -51.88 -6.57 -44.61
N GLU A 666 -52.36 -5.51 -43.93
CA GLU A 666 -52.24 -4.07 -44.20
C GLU A 666 -52.21 -3.19 -42.92
N ALA A 667 -51.74 -1.97 -43.14
CA ALA A 667 -51.96 -0.68 -42.49
C ALA A 667 -52.95 -0.48 -41.29
N GLU A 668 -52.51 0.41 -40.37
CA GLU A 668 -53.29 1.53 -39.78
C GLU A 668 -54.51 1.27 -38.85
N ALA A 669 -54.87 2.16 -37.90
CA ALA A 669 -54.17 3.29 -37.27
C ALA A 669 -54.91 3.81 -36.00
N MET A 670 -54.24 4.76 -35.33
CA MET A 670 -54.80 5.97 -34.69
C MET A 670 -55.38 5.98 -33.26
N TRP A 671 -55.05 7.10 -32.62
CA TRP A 671 -55.64 7.77 -31.45
C TRP A 671 -55.33 7.22 -30.04
N GLY A 672 -55.19 8.07 -29.01
CA GLY A 672 -55.50 9.51 -28.94
C GLY A 672 -54.56 10.35 -28.05
N SER A 673 -54.68 11.67 -28.15
CA SER A 673 -53.69 12.66 -27.66
C SER A 673 -54.09 13.41 -26.38
N LYS A 674 -53.08 13.97 -25.70
CA LYS A 674 -53.12 15.24 -24.93
C LYS A 674 -51.66 15.74 -24.80
N LYS A 675 -51.28 16.99 -25.13
CA LYS A 675 -51.68 18.31 -24.58
C LYS A 675 -51.42 18.42 -23.06
N GLU A 676 -50.78 19.45 -22.52
CA GLU A 676 -50.10 20.64 -23.08
C GLU A 676 -49.45 21.42 -21.92
N LYS A 677 -48.25 22.03 -22.08
CA LYS A 677 -47.91 23.39 -21.61
C LYS A 677 -46.46 23.82 -21.86
N GLU A 678 -46.25 25.14 -21.80
CA GLU A 678 -45.05 25.86 -22.23
C GLU A 678 -44.13 26.22 -21.05
N GLY A 679 -42.85 26.54 -21.33
CA GLY A 679 -41.86 26.91 -20.32
C GLY A 679 -40.54 27.44 -20.90
N GLY A 680 -40.60 28.26 -21.95
CA GLY A 680 -39.40 28.76 -22.63
C GLY A 680 -38.59 29.78 -21.82
N HIS A 681 -37.30 29.54 -21.64
CA HIS A 681 -36.33 30.53 -21.14
C HIS A 681 -35.22 30.76 -22.17
N ALA A 682 -34.97 32.04 -22.50
CA ALA A 682 -34.08 32.43 -23.58
C ALA A 682 -32.63 32.59 -23.07
N VAL A 683 -31.72 31.79 -23.59
CA VAL A 683 -30.28 31.94 -23.36
C VAL A 683 -29.77 33.18 -24.10
N ARG A 684 -29.29 34.18 -23.36
CA ARG A 684 -28.57 35.32 -23.92
C ARG A 684 -27.13 34.92 -24.24
N VAL A 685 -26.77 34.95 -25.53
CA VAL A 685 -25.37 34.85 -25.96
C VAL A 685 -24.66 36.17 -25.66
N ALA A 686 -23.58 36.13 -24.89
CA ALA A 686 -22.71 37.28 -24.66
C ALA A 686 -21.80 37.52 -25.88
N THR A 687 -21.56 38.79 -26.22
CA THR A 687 -20.81 39.20 -27.42
C THR A 687 -19.33 39.49 -27.17
N SER A 688 -18.52 39.34 -28.21
CA SER A 688 -17.04 39.31 -28.23
C SER A 688 -16.29 40.61 -27.80
N GLU A 689 -16.95 41.56 -27.13
CA GLU A 689 -16.38 42.89 -26.86
C GLU A 689 -15.77 43.05 -25.45
N GLU A 690 -16.21 42.29 -24.44
CA GLU A 690 -15.68 42.43 -23.08
C GLU A 690 -14.22 41.97 -22.95
N TYR A 691 -13.81 40.95 -23.70
CA TYR A 691 -12.43 40.45 -23.68
C TYR A 691 -11.38 41.50 -24.10
N LYS A 692 -11.72 42.42 -25.01
CA LYS A 692 -10.76 43.43 -25.50
C LYS A 692 -10.36 44.47 -24.44
N ARG A 693 -11.25 44.77 -23.48
CA ARG A 693 -10.95 45.73 -22.41
C ARG A 693 -9.91 45.22 -21.39
N ILE A 694 -9.73 43.91 -21.29
CA ILE A 694 -8.79 43.31 -20.33
C ILE A 694 -7.34 43.35 -20.88
N GLU A 695 -7.14 43.18 -22.18
CA GLU A 695 -5.80 43.35 -22.79
C GLU A 695 -5.33 44.81 -22.79
N GLU A 696 -6.20 45.78 -23.10
CA GLU A 696 -5.83 47.20 -23.13
C GLU A 696 -5.35 47.72 -21.77
N LEU A 697 -5.95 47.25 -20.67
CA LEU A 697 -5.53 47.58 -19.30
C LEU A 697 -4.19 46.94 -18.88
N SER A 698 -3.72 45.90 -19.58
CA SER A 698 -2.48 45.19 -19.24
C SER A 698 -1.23 45.84 -19.86
N MET A 699 -1.38 46.66 -20.90
CA MET A 699 -0.26 47.12 -21.76
C MET A 699 0.19 48.57 -21.52
N SER A 700 -0.53 49.37 -20.73
CA SER A 700 -0.21 50.80 -20.53
C SER A 700 0.78 51.11 -19.39
N GLY A 701 1.33 50.08 -18.72
CA GLY A 701 1.99 50.21 -17.41
C GLY A 701 3.51 50.41 -17.38
N LEU A 702 4.15 50.94 -18.44
CA LEU A 702 5.62 50.84 -18.55
C LEU A 702 6.33 52.02 -19.25
N GLN A 703 6.37 53.21 -18.61
CA GLN A 703 7.28 54.28 -19.05
C GLN A 703 7.75 55.27 -17.95
N SER A 704 9.07 55.22 -17.66
CA SER A 704 9.88 56.21 -16.94
C SER A 704 9.59 56.49 -15.45
N GLY A 705 10.66 56.75 -14.68
CA GLY A 705 10.58 57.16 -13.27
C GLY A 705 11.89 56.92 -12.52
N LYS A 706 12.73 57.95 -12.35
CA LYS A 706 13.95 57.85 -11.53
C LYS A 706 13.64 58.12 -10.05
N GLY A 707 13.90 57.13 -9.20
CA GLY A 707 14.42 57.30 -7.84
C GLY A 707 13.53 57.97 -6.78
N SER A 708 13.07 57.16 -5.83
CA SER A 708 13.00 57.56 -4.42
C SER A 708 13.14 56.32 -3.51
N GLU A 709 13.76 56.50 -2.35
CA GLU A 709 13.67 55.51 -1.26
C GLU A 709 12.40 55.78 -0.46
N THR A 710 11.58 54.75 -0.16
CA THR A 710 10.85 54.57 1.12
C THR A 710 9.95 53.33 1.14
N LYS A 711 9.47 52.95 2.34
CA LYS A 711 8.30 52.10 2.61
C LYS A 711 8.28 50.67 2.00
N LYS A 712 9.18 49.82 2.47
CA LYS A 712 9.13 48.34 2.28
C LYS A 712 8.07 47.63 3.16
N GLY A 713 6.95 48.28 3.48
CA GLY A 713 6.00 47.82 4.51
C GLY A 713 4.51 47.83 4.13
N GLU A 714 4.18 48.21 2.89
CA GLU A 714 2.79 48.43 2.46
C GLU A 714 2.31 47.38 1.43
N VAL A 715 3.25 46.72 0.75
CA VAL A 715 2.98 45.70 -0.31
C VAL A 715 2.37 44.41 0.25
N ASP A 716 2.82 43.94 1.42
CA ASP A 716 2.33 42.70 2.06
C ASP A 716 0.83 42.78 2.46
N ARG A 717 0.23 43.97 2.49
CA ARG A 717 -1.21 44.15 2.75
C ARG A 717 -2.10 43.96 1.53
N VAL A 718 -1.58 44.17 0.32
CA VAL A 718 -2.39 44.13 -0.93
C VAL A 718 -2.60 42.70 -1.43
N LEU A 719 -1.73 41.76 -1.06
CA LEU A 719 -1.83 40.36 -1.48
C LEU A 719 -2.84 39.52 -0.66
N TYR A 720 -3.42 40.09 0.40
CA TYR A 720 -4.52 39.51 1.16
C TYR A 720 -5.81 40.27 0.84
N GLY A 721 -6.31 40.09 -0.39
CA GLY A 721 -7.70 40.41 -0.71
C GLY A 721 -8.62 39.69 0.27
N MET A 722 -9.61 40.40 0.82
CA MET A 722 -10.55 39.83 1.78
C MET A 722 -11.44 38.83 1.06
N ILE A 723 -11.13 37.54 1.22
CA ILE A 723 -12.04 36.47 0.87
C ILE A 723 -13.07 36.40 2.01
N ASP A 724 -14.32 36.75 1.73
CA ASP A 724 -15.45 36.48 2.63
C ASP A 724 -15.82 34.99 2.61
N GLU A 725 -14.81 34.14 2.83
CA GLU A 725 -14.98 32.70 3.04
C GLU A 725 -15.58 32.48 4.43
N ASP A 726 -16.69 31.74 4.44
CA ASP A 726 -17.52 31.46 5.60
C ASP A 726 -16.68 31.01 6.82
N PRO A 727 -16.68 31.79 7.93
CA PRO A 727 -15.79 31.57 9.06
C PRO A 727 -16.09 30.29 9.85
N GLU A 728 -17.21 29.61 9.59
CA GLU A 728 -17.48 28.28 10.13
C GLU A 728 -16.65 27.20 9.42
N LYS A 729 -16.44 27.31 8.11
CA LYS A 729 -15.81 26.26 7.27
C LYS A 729 -14.31 26.10 7.51
N LEU A 730 -13.59 27.17 7.87
CA LEU A 730 -12.21 27.06 8.34
C LEU A 730 -12.11 26.51 9.78
N SER A 731 -13.21 26.47 10.55
CA SER A 731 -13.17 25.93 11.91
C SER A 731 -12.87 24.42 11.95
N GLU A 732 -13.11 23.69 10.86
CA GLU A 732 -12.90 22.23 10.77
C GLU A 732 -11.42 21.84 10.91
N SER A 733 -10.48 22.54 10.27
CA SER A 733 -9.03 22.31 10.44
C SER A 733 -8.58 22.47 11.90
N MET A 734 -9.19 23.41 12.63
CA MET A 734 -8.94 23.63 14.04
C MET A 734 -9.61 22.59 14.95
N SER A 735 -10.77 22.04 14.54
CA SER A 735 -11.41 20.90 15.19
C SER A 735 -10.59 19.61 15.01
N ILE A 736 -10.04 19.36 13.82
CA ILE A 736 -9.11 18.24 13.58
C ILE A 736 -7.86 18.40 14.43
N PHE A 737 -7.24 19.58 14.48
CA PHE A 737 -6.08 19.84 15.35
C PHE A 737 -6.39 19.49 16.82
N ARG A 738 -7.54 19.91 17.36
CA ARG A 738 -7.98 19.56 18.72
C ARG A 738 -8.14 18.04 18.89
N ALA A 739 -8.94 17.40 18.05
CA ALA A 739 -9.17 15.96 18.10
C ALA A 739 -7.85 15.17 18.05
N LEU A 740 -6.93 15.49 17.13
CA LEU A 740 -5.64 14.83 16.99
C LEU A 740 -4.70 15.00 18.20
N VAL A 741 -4.90 16.02 19.05
CA VAL A 741 -4.20 16.13 20.34
C VAL A 741 -4.96 15.43 21.47
N GLU A 742 -6.29 15.57 21.51
CA GLU A 742 -7.18 14.99 22.52
C GLU A 742 -7.26 13.45 22.46
N LEU A 743 -6.92 12.84 21.31
CA LEU A 743 -6.74 11.38 21.14
C LEU A 743 -5.65 10.84 22.08
N SER A 744 -6.06 10.48 23.28
CA SER A 744 -5.18 10.01 24.34
C SER A 744 -4.39 8.78 23.91
N ASP A 745 -3.06 8.86 24.01
CA ASP A 745 -2.22 7.68 23.90
C ASP A 745 -2.17 6.99 25.28
N PRO A 746 -2.79 5.81 25.48
CA PRO A 746 -2.81 5.13 26.77
C PRO A 746 -1.41 4.71 27.25
N SER A 747 -0.40 4.73 26.38
CA SER A 747 0.99 4.50 26.78
C SER A 747 1.63 5.69 27.50
N LYS A 748 1.13 6.92 27.30
CA LYS A 748 1.60 8.14 27.99
C LYS A 748 1.02 8.29 29.39
N GLY A 749 -0.13 7.68 29.68
CA GLY A 749 -0.80 7.71 30.99
C GLY A 749 -0.37 6.61 31.98
N GLY A 750 0.78 5.97 31.76
CA GLY A 750 1.14 4.64 32.30
C GLY A 750 0.69 4.34 33.75
N VAL A 751 -0.11 3.29 33.91
CA VAL A 751 -0.83 2.93 35.15
C VAL A 751 0.14 2.38 36.20
N LEU A 752 -0.02 2.77 37.47
CA LEU A 752 0.72 2.17 38.59
C LEU A 752 0.08 0.85 39.01
N CYS A 753 0.88 -0.20 39.19
CA CYS A 753 0.37 -1.48 39.67
C CYS A 753 -0.08 -1.39 41.15
N GLN A 754 -1.40 -1.38 41.38
CA GLN A 754 -1.96 -1.34 42.74
C GLN A 754 -1.53 -2.55 43.59
N ALA A 755 -1.34 -3.71 42.96
CA ALA A 755 -0.85 -4.90 43.67
C ALA A 755 0.59 -4.69 44.17
N CYS A 756 1.50 -4.11 43.38
CA CYS A 756 2.84 -3.72 43.83
C CYS A 756 2.78 -2.73 45.00
N GLN A 757 1.91 -1.71 44.91
CA GLN A 757 1.77 -0.73 46.00
C GLN A 757 1.39 -1.38 47.33
N ARG A 758 0.46 -2.34 47.32
CA ARG A 758 -0.01 -3.09 48.50
C ARG A 758 0.99 -4.18 48.96
N ASP A 759 1.73 -4.80 48.05
CA ASP A 759 2.69 -5.88 48.33
C ASP A 759 3.89 -5.37 49.15
N SER A 760 4.07 -5.86 50.38
CA SER A 760 5.20 -5.49 51.26
C SER A 760 6.55 -6.04 50.79
N THR A 761 6.56 -6.99 49.86
CA THR A 761 7.78 -7.62 49.30
C THR A 761 8.26 -6.95 48.00
N ALA A 762 7.48 -6.02 47.43
CA ALA A 762 7.86 -5.26 46.24
C ALA A 762 8.77 -4.06 46.61
N SER A 763 9.83 -3.85 45.82
CA SER A 763 10.77 -2.74 46.04
C SER A 763 10.13 -1.36 45.79
N SER A 764 10.71 -0.30 46.34
CA SER A 764 10.29 1.08 46.09
C SER A 764 10.19 1.41 44.59
N GLU A 765 11.17 0.98 43.79
CA GLU A 765 11.19 1.09 42.33
C GLU A 765 9.99 0.39 41.67
N GLN A 766 9.65 -0.81 42.12
CA GLN A 766 8.51 -1.59 41.61
C GLN A 766 7.17 -0.91 41.95
N LYS A 767 7.07 -0.27 43.13
CA LYS A 767 5.87 0.48 43.55
C LYS A 767 5.62 1.77 42.77
N ILE A 768 6.66 2.37 42.19
CA ILE A 768 6.57 3.56 41.33
C ILE A 768 6.64 3.24 39.83
N THR A 769 6.78 1.96 39.45
CA THR A 769 6.84 1.55 38.04
C THR A 769 5.49 1.75 37.36
N ARG A 770 5.47 2.58 36.31
CA ARG A 770 4.30 2.88 35.48
C ARG A 770 4.25 1.96 34.25
N TYR A 771 3.12 1.30 34.06
CA TYR A 771 2.87 0.34 32.98
C TYR A 771 2.19 1.06 31.80
N THR A 772 2.95 1.26 30.73
CA THR A 772 2.57 2.02 29.52
C THR A 772 1.63 1.25 28.56
N ALA A 773 0.84 0.30 29.07
CA ALA A 773 -0.18 -0.47 28.36
C ALA A 773 -0.85 -1.42 29.38
N MET A 774 -2.14 -1.70 29.23
CA MET A 774 -2.82 -2.64 30.14
C MET A 774 -2.19 -4.04 30.05
N SER A 775 -2.00 -4.58 28.84
CA SER A 775 -1.33 -5.89 28.63
C SER A 775 0.10 -6.00 29.18
N ARG A 776 0.77 -4.89 29.50
CA ARG A 776 2.04 -4.89 30.27
C ARG A 776 1.81 -4.97 31.78
N LEU A 777 0.77 -4.31 32.29
CA LEU A 777 0.29 -4.44 33.66
C LEU A 777 -0.25 -5.85 33.92
N ASP A 778 -1.08 -6.40 33.03
CA ASP A 778 -1.67 -7.75 33.15
C ASP A 778 -0.60 -8.83 33.15
N LYS A 779 0.34 -8.75 32.19
CA LYS A 779 1.54 -9.60 32.17
C LYS A 779 2.41 -9.44 33.42
N HIS A 780 2.47 -8.25 34.02
CA HIS A 780 3.16 -8.03 35.28
C HIS A 780 2.39 -8.63 36.46
N LEU A 781 1.06 -8.50 36.53
CA LEU A 781 0.21 -9.16 37.52
C LEU A 781 0.41 -10.68 37.47
N LEU A 782 0.35 -11.29 36.28
CA LEU A 782 0.62 -12.71 36.10
C LEU A 782 2.06 -13.12 36.46
N GLN A 783 3.09 -12.41 35.99
CA GLN A 783 4.48 -12.83 36.21
C GLN A 783 5.03 -12.49 37.60
N PHE A 784 4.51 -11.43 38.25
CA PHE A 784 5.04 -10.90 39.50
C PHE A 784 4.08 -11.14 40.69
N HIS A 785 2.76 -11.07 40.50
CA HIS A 785 1.80 -11.27 41.60
C HIS A 785 1.22 -12.68 41.72
N ASN A 786 1.68 -13.65 40.91
CA ASN A 786 1.39 -15.07 41.19
C ASN A 786 2.00 -15.52 42.55
N PRO A 787 1.39 -16.50 43.25
CA PRO A 787 1.84 -16.93 44.59
C PRO A 787 3.29 -17.45 44.63
N HIS A 788 3.78 -18.07 43.55
CA HIS A 788 5.14 -18.59 43.49
C HIS A 788 6.20 -17.48 43.40
N ALA A 789 5.91 -16.40 42.66
CA ALA A 789 6.76 -15.20 42.60
C ALA A 789 6.73 -14.42 43.93
N TYR A 790 5.55 -14.30 44.56
CA TYR A 790 5.42 -13.70 45.89
C TYR A 790 6.22 -14.46 46.95
N GLY A 791 6.07 -15.79 47.03
CA GLY A 791 6.82 -16.62 47.98
C GLY A 791 8.35 -16.54 47.79
N LEU A 792 8.83 -16.45 46.55
CA LEU A 792 10.24 -16.20 46.25
C LEU A 792 10.73 -14.80 46.67
N ARG A 793 9.91 -13.75 46.52
CA ARG A 793 10.24 -12.41 47.03
C ARG A 793 10.25 -12.37 48.54
N TRP A 794 9.24 -12.94 49.20
CA TRP A 794 9.15 -13.00 50.65
C TRP A 794 10.33 -13.74 51.29
N LEU A 795 10.84 -14.81 50.65
CA LEU A 795 12.12 -15.41 51.08
C LEU A 795 13.29 -14.44 50.92
N LYS A 796 13.37 -13.72 49.79
CA LYS A 796 14.50 -12.82 49.49
C LYS A 796 14.51 -11.53 50.32
N SER A 797 13.34 -11.03 50.74
CA SER A 797 13.24 -9.88 51.66
C SER A 797 13.69 -10.20 53.09
N ASN A 798 13.88 -11.48 53.43
CA ASN A 798 14.40 -11.95 54.71
C ASN A 798 15.89 -12.41 54.62
N ILE A 799 16.59 -12.04 53.54
CA ILE A 799 18.04 -12.15 53.44
C ILE A 799 18.65 -10.84 53.96
N ASP A 800 19.48 -10.93 55.00
CA ASP A 800 20.27 -9.79 55.45
C ASP A 800 21.30 -9.41 54.36
N PRO A 801 21.30 -8.16 53.88
CA PRO A 801 22.23 -7.71 52.84
C PRO A 801 23.69 -7.69 53.29
N GLN A 802 23.98 -7.63 54.61
CA GLN A 802 25.34 -7.60 55.14
C GLN A 802 25.97 -9.00 55.20
N SER A 803 25.39 -9.93 55.97
CA SER A 803 25.90 -11.30 56.10
C SER A 803 25.64 -12.18 54.87
N ARG A 804 24.74 -11.76 53.97
CA ARG A 804 24.20 -12.56 52.85
C ARG A 804 23.64 -13.90 53.33
N ARG A 805 23.06 -13.92 54.53
CA ARG A 805 22.30 -15.05 55.07
C ARG A 805 20.82 -14.72 55.14
N TRP A 806 20.01 -15.73 54.87
CA TRP A 806 18.60 -15.74 55.24
C TRP A 806 18.50 -16.13 56.70
N HIS A 807 17.75 -15.34 57.47
CA HIS A 807 17.43 -15.64 58.87
C HIS A 807 15.94 -15.98 58.94
N CYS A 808 15.58 -16.96 59.77
CA CYS A 808 14.17 -17.28 59.94
C CYS A 808 13.43 -16.08 60.58
N PRO A 809 12.36 -15.52 59.95
CA PRO A 809 11.62 -14.39 60.51
C PRO A 809 10.80 -14.76 61.77
N TYR A 810 10.73 -16.06 62.08
CA TYR A 810 10.17 -16.60 63.34
C TYR A 810 11.28 -16.94 64.36
N GLY A 811 12.52 -16.51 64.09
CA GLY A 811 13.62 -16.48 65.05
C GLY A 811 13.47 -15.36 66.07
N ALA A 812 14.34 -15.36 67.09
CA ALA A 812 14.24 -14.44 68.22
C ALA A 812 14.34 -12.97 67.79
N GLY A 813 13.25 -12.21 67.94
CA GLY A 813 13.23 -10.79 67.61
C GLY A 813 13.90 -9.93 68.68
N GLU A 814 14.75 -8.99 68.26
CA GLU A 814 15.54 -8.09 69.13
C GLU A 814 14.72 -6.96 69.81
N GLY A 815 13.40 -7.12 69.94
CA GLY A 815 12.49 -6.08 70.46
C GLY A 815 11.15 -6.56 71.05
N GLY A 816 10.99 -7.86 71.33
CA GLY A 816 9.70 -8.46 71.70
C GLY A 816 9.35 -8.42 73.20
N SER A 817 8.76 -7.31 73.67
CA SER A 817 8.00 -7.09 74.93
C SER A 817 7.97 -8.22 76.00
N GLU A 818 8.30 -7.88 77.26
CA GLU A 818 8.38 -8.79 78.41
C GLU A 818 7.11 -9.60 78.79
N LYS A 819 5.94 -9.29 78.23
CA LYS A 819 4.65 -9.84 78.70
C LYS A 819 4.37 -11.30 78.29
N ALA A 820 5.24 -11.96 77.53
CA ALA A 820 5.06 -13.34 77.04
C ALA A 820 5.58 -14.45 78.00
N LYS A 821 5.59 -14.22 79.33
CA LYS A 821 6.13 -15.16 80.34
C LYS A 821 5.05 -16.12 80.88
N THR A 822 4.63 -17.15 80.12
CA THR A 822 3.85 -18.29 80.70
C THR A 822 3.88 -19.61 79.90
N THR A 823 3.85 -19.58 78.56
CA THR A 823 3.76 -20.81 77.73
C THR A 823 5.13 -21.48 77.51
N LYS A 824 5.49 -22.41 78.40
CA LYS A 824 6.83 -22.97 78.62
C LYS A 824 7.53 -23.76 77.48
N ASN A 825 7.01 -23.84 76.24
CA ASN A 825 7.46 -24.88 75.28
C ASN A 825 7.73 -24.49 73.81
N THR A 826 7.65 -23.21 73.42
CA THR A 826 8.05 -22.78 72.06
C THR A 826 9.55 -22.51 71.99
N LYS A 827 10.34 -23.50 71.54
CA LYS A 827 11.77 -23.31 71.23
C LYS A 827 11.95 -22.31 70.08
N LEU A 828 12.78 -21.29 70.29
CA LEU A 828 13.06 -20.24 69.30
C LEU A 828 13.87 -20.78 68.12
N CYS A 829 13.55 -20.32 66.91
CA CYS A 829 14.23 -20.78 65.70
C CYS A 829 15.49 -19.96 65.38
N GLY A 830 16.65 -20.39 65.86
CA GLY A 830 17.95 -19.80 65.53
C GLY A 830 18.52 -20.18 64.16
N ILE A 831 17.70 -20.64 63.20
CA ILE A 831 18.18 -21.19 61.92
C ILE A 831 18.47 -20.07 60.92
N SER A 832 19.64 -20.16 60.28
CA SER A 832 20.02 -19.33 59.14
C SER A 832 20.60 -20.17 57.99
N TYR A 833 20.43 -19.69 56.75
CA TYR A 833 20.92 -20.31 55.53
C TYR A 833 21.72 -19.31 54.69
N ALA A 834 22.70 -19.76 53.92
CA ALA A 834 23.38 -18.89 52.95
C ALA A 834 22.41 -18.48 51.82
N ALA A 835 22.54 -17.26 51.28
CA ALA A 835 21.67 -16.75 50.21
C ALA A 835 21.52 -17.70 49.01
N SER A 836 22.54 -18.52 48.71
CA SER A 836 22.54 -19.51 47.62
C SER A 836 21.73 -20.78 47.89
N SER A 837 21.39 -21.11 49.13
CA SER A 837 20.60 -22.30 49.49
C SER A 837 19.15 -22.01 49.90
N VAL A 838 18.78 -20.74 50.10
CA VAL A 838 17.46 -20.30 50.61
C VAL A 838 16.30 -20.95 49.87
N GLU A 839 16.28 -20.89 48.54
CA GLU A 839 15.15 -21.39 47.72
C GLU A 839 14.91 -22.92 47.83
N LYS A 840 15.87 -23.66 48.40
CA LYS A 840 15.78 -25.10 48.68
C LYS A 840 15.56 -25.39 50.18
N SER A 841 16.36 -24.76 51.05
CA SER A 841 16.42 -25.09 52.47
C SER A 841 15.36 -24.37 53.32
N ALA A 842 15.10 -23.08 53.06
CA ALA A 842 14.17 -22.30 53.86
C ALA A 842 12.70 -22.78 53.75
N PRO A 843 12.15 -23.14 52.56
CA PRO A 843 10.81 -23.70 52.44
C PRO A 843 10.55 -24.92 53.31
N LYS A 844 11.43 -25.92 53.24
CA LYS A 844 11.32 -27.16 54.02
C LYS A 844 11.30 -26.84 55.52
N HIS A 845 12.27 -26.04 55.97
CA HIS A 845 12.38 -25.65 57.37
C HIS A 845 11.13 -24.87 57.88
N LEU A 846 10.65 -23.89 57.10
CA LEU A 846 9.47 -23.11 57.48
C LEU A 846 8.20 -23.97 57.56
N LEU A 847 8.06 -24.97 56.69
CA LEU A 847 6.96 -25.93 56.75
C LEU A 847 7.07 -26.81 58.00
N GLU A 848 8.25 -27.39 58.26
CA GLU A 848 8.50 -28.30 59.38
C GLU A 848 8.39 -27.62 60.77
N ALA A 849 8.85 -26.36 60.89
CA ALA A 849 8.91 -25.66 62.18
C ALA A 849 7.82 -24.58 62.37
N HIS A 850 7.25 -24.04 61.30
CA HIS A 850 6.43 -22.82 61.35
C HIS A 850 5.12 -22.87 60.53
N GLN A 851 4.66 -24.05 60.08
CA GLN A 851 3.44 -24.19 59.26
C GLN A 851 2.18 -23.48 59.79
N TYR A 852 2.02 -23.32 61.10
CA TYR A 852 0.89 -22.64 61.74
C TYR A 852 1.04 -21.11 61.82
N ALA A 853 2.23 -20.57 61.54
CA ALA A 853 2.54 -19.14 61.54
C ALA A 853 2.73 -18.56 60.12
N LEU A 854 2.74 -19.41 59.08
CA LEU A 854 2.68 -19.02 57.68
C LEU A 854 1.25 -18.65 57.28
N THR A 855 1.08 -17.66 56.40
CA THR A 855 -0.19 -17.46 55.69
C THR A 855 -0.47 -18.64 54.76
N GLU A 856 -1.73 -18.82 54.35
CA GLU A 856 -2.10 -19.98 53.53
C GLU A 856 -1.33 -20.05 52.20
N ASP A 857 -1.13 -18.91 51.53
CA ASP A 857 -0.37 -18.84 50.27
C ASP A 857 1.12 -19.12 50.46
N LEU A 858 1.72 -18.65 51.56
CA LEU A 858 3.09 -19.01 51.90
C LEU A 858 3.17 -20.52 52.23
N ARG A 859 2.22 -21.09 52.96
CA ARG A 859 2.15 -22.53 53.25
C ARG A 859 2.04 -23.36 51.96
N LYS A 860 1.17 -22.97 51.02
CA LYS A 860 1.03 -23.58 49.69
C LYS A 860 2.31 -23.43 48.84
N PHE A 861 3.08 -22.36 49.02
CA PHE A 861 4.38 -22.19 48.37
C PHE A 861 5.52 -22.97 49.05
N MET A 862 5.47 -23.20 50.36
CA MET A 862 6.52 -23.94 51.08
C MET A 862 6.40 -25.47 50.93
N ASP A 863 5.19 -26.02 50.81
CA ASP A 863 4.98 -27.45 50.49
C ASP A 863 5.49 -27.77 49.07
N PRO A 864 6.47 -28.68 48.90
CA PRO A 864 7.01 -29.07 47.59
C PRO A 864 5.95 -29.56 46.58
N LYS A 865 4.86 -30.19 47.04
CA LYS A 865 3.79 -30.69 46.16
C LYS A 865 3.04 -29.53 45.52
N THR A 866 2.44 -28.66 46.33
CA THR A 866 1.69 -27.50 45.85
C THR A 866 2.59 -26.45 45.22
N ARG A 867 3.86 -26.32 45.61
CA ARG A 867 4.83 -25.44 44.94
C ARG A 867 5.05 -25.81 43.48
N ALA A 868 5.06 -27.11 43.14
CA ALA A 868 5.13 -27.57 41.76
C ALA A 868 3.87 -27.18 40.98
N THR A 869 2.69 -27.41 41.56
CA THR A 869 1.39 -27.02 40.98
C THR A 869 1.28 -25.51 40.76
N LEU A 870 1.62 -24.68 41.75
CA LEU A 870 1.62 -23.23 41.65
C LEU A 870 2.57 -22.72 40.55
N ARG A 871 3.72 -23.38 40.36
CA ARG A 871 4.65 -23.05 39.27
C ARG A 871 4.08 -23.46 37.90
N ALA A 872 3.37 -24.59 37.81
CA ALA A 872 2.69 -24.99 36.59
C ALA A 872 1.56 -24.02 36.23
N GLN A 873 0.66 -23.72 37.17
CA GLN A 873 -0.44 -22.75 37.01
C GLN A 873 0.05 -21.35 36.62
N ALA A 874 1.11 -20.86 37.28
CA ALA A 874 1.72 -19.57 36.94
C ALA A 874 2.45 -19.56 35.58
N GLN A 875 2.75 -20.73 35.01
CA GLN A 875 3.23 -20.85 33.63
C GLN A 875 2.08 -20.99 32.64
N GLU A 876 1.03 -21.75 32.99
CA GLU A 876 -0.16 -22.03 32.19
C GLU A 876 -0.95 -20.75 31.90
N ALA A 877 -1.34 -19.99 32.93
CA ALA A 877 -1.96 -18.67 32.77
C ALA A 877 -1.07 -17.67 32.02
N GLN A 878 0.26 -17.87 32.03
CA GLN A 878 1.23 -17.05 31.29
C GLN A 878 1.43 -17.53 29.84
N GLU A 879 0.95 -18.72 29.46
CA GLU A 879 0.90 -19.23 28.09
C GLU A 879 -0.47 -18.93 27.44
N GLU A 880 -1.55 -18.98 28.23
CA GLU A 880 -2.92 -18.59 27.90
C GLU A 880 -3.01 -17.10 27.53
N GLU A 881 -2.68 -16.18 28.46
CA GLU A 881 -2.73 -14.72 28.25
C GLU A 881 -1.83 -14.24 27.08
N LEU A 882 -0.77 -14.98 26.76
CA LEU A 882 0.12 -14.65 25.66
C LEU A 882 -0.25 -15.32 24.33
N GLY A 883 -1.36 -16.09 24.28
CA GLY A 883 -1.82 -16.81 23.10
C GLY A 883 -0.77 -17.77 22.50
N HIS A 884 0.20 -18.21 23.31
CA HIS A 884 1.46 -18.79 22.82
C HIS A 884 1.94 -19.89 23.78
N SER A 885 1.55 -21.15 23.53
CA SER A 885 2.15 -22.26 24.27
C SER A 885 3.65 -22.35 24.01
N ARG A 886 4.43 -22.47 25.08
CA ARG A 886 5.90 -22.61 25.03
C ARG A 886 6.34 -24.03 24.70
N LYS A 887 5.44 -25.02 24.75
CA LYS A 887 5.76 -26.45 24.60
C LYS A 887 6.45 -26.77 23.26
N THR A 888 6.28 -25.96 22.22
CA THR A 888 6.97 -26.10 20.93
C THR A 888 8.42 -25.61 20.92
N LYS A 889 8.84 -24.69 21.81
CA LYS A 889 10.09 -23.91 21.63
C LYS A 889 11.37 -24.54 22.17
N SER A 890 11.34 -25.62 22.95
CA SER A 890 12.55 -26.26 23.51
C SER A 890 13.40 -27.04 22.50
N ARG A 891 12.99 -27.11 21.22
CA ARG A 891 13.76 -27.75 20.13
C ARG A 891 14.32 -26.76 19.09
N TRP A 892 14.09 -25.45 19.26
CA TRP A 892 14.39 -24.42 18.25
C TRP A 892 15.60 -23.55 18.62
N THR A 893 16.77 -24.18 18.71
CA THR A 893 18.07 -23.47 18.79
C THR A 893 18.77 -23.45 17.43
N ASN A 894 18.06 -22.99 16.39
CA ASN A 894 18.62 -22.40 15.17
C ASN A 894 17.54 -21.56 14.46
N PRO A 895 17.87 -20.41 13.85
CA PRO A 895 16.87 -19.48 13.32
C PRO A 895 16.52 -19.74 11.84
N GLY A 896 15.30 -20.20 11.57
CA GLY A 896 14.66 -20.19 10.26
C GLY A 896 13.29 -19.50 10.33
N PRO A 897 12.98 -18.50 9.48
CA PRO A 897 11.78 -17.68 9.63
C PRO A 897 10.56 -18.23 8.88
N ASN A 898 9.97 -19.32 9.38
CA ASN A 898 8.59 -19.68 9.04
C ASN A 898 7.65 -19.32 10.19
N PHE A 899 6.58 -18.60 9.86
CA PHE A 899 5.34 -18.58 10.64
C PHE A 899 4.24 -19.18 9.77
N HIS A 900 3.27 -19.82 10.40
CA HIS A 900 2.51 -20.93 9.82
C HIS A 900 1.05 -20.57 9.50
N ASP A 901 0.48 -21.38 8.61
CA ASP A 901 -0.93 -21.76 8.48
C ASP A 901 -1.97 -20.64 8.22
N PHE A 902 -2.37 -20.53 6.96
CA PHE A 902 -3.79 -20.39 6.59
C PHE A 902 -4.13 -21.42 5.51
N LEU A 903 -5.23 -22.15 5.71
CA LEU A 903 -5.76 -23.13 4.76
C LEU A 903 -6.50 -22.40 3.63
N LEU A 904 -6.27 -22.82 2.39
CA LEU A 904 -7.03 -22.36 1.22
C LEU A 904 -7.79 -23.54 0.61
N ILE A 905 -9.11 -23.40 0.51
CA ILE A 905 -10.04 -24.38 -0.06
C ILE A 905 -10.16 -24.08 -1.56
N GLY A 906 -10.01 -25.09 -2.43
CA GLY A 906 -10.15 -24.91 -3.88
C GLY A 906 -9.21 -25.72 -4.79
N THR A 907 -8.73 -26.89 -4.37
CA THR A 907 -7.90 -27.76 -5.22
C THR A 907 -8.75 -28.51 -6.25
N PHE A 908 -8.64 -28.14 -7.53
CA PHE A 908 -9.13 -28.96 -8.64
C PHE A 908 -8.19 -30.17 -8.89
N GLN A 909 -8.75 -31.26 -9.42
CA GLN A 909 -8.06 -32.53 -9.62
C GLN A 909 -7.22 -32.56 -10.93
N PRO A 910 -6.29 -33.52 -11.11
CA PRO A 910 -5.43 -33.60 -12.31
C PRO A 910 -6.12 -33.98 -13.63
N GLU A 911 -7.45 -34.07 -13.66
CA GLU A 911 -8.22 -34.82 -14.67
C GLU A 911 -8.75 -33.94 -15.82
N ASP A 912 -8.79 -32.61 -15.65
CA ASP A 912 -9.26 -31.63 -16.65
C ASP A 912 -8.20 -31.34 -17.75
N ARG A 913 -7.67 -32.39 -18.41
CA ARG A 913 -6.63 -32.29 -19.44
C ARG A 913 -6.87 -33.20 -20.66
N MET A 914 -7.37 -32.63 -21.76
CA MET A 914 -7.07 -32.93 -23.19
C MET A 914 -7.45 -31.69 -24.02
N ASP A 915 -6.96 -31.41 -25.23
CA ASP A 915 -6.19 -32.19 -26.22
C ASP A 915 -5.11 -31.29 -26.91
N PRO A 916 -3.95 -31.80 -27.38
CA PRO A 916 -2.82 -30.98 -27.84
C PRO A 916 -2.73 -30.68 -29.36
N TYR A 917 -3.84 -30.53 -30.10
CA TYR A 917 -3.82 -30.38 -31.58
C TYR A 917 -4.35 -29.04 -32.17
N VAL A 918 -3.62 -27.92 -31.97
CA VAL A 918 -3.55 -26.81 -32.96
C VAL A 918 -2.11 -26.24 -32.96
N GLY A 919 -1.18 -27.00 -33.54
CA GLY A 919 0.26 -26.72 -33.50
C GLY A 919 0.92 -26.38 -34.83
N ASP A 920 0.13 -26.04 -35.86
CA ASP A 920 0.58 -25.78 -37.24
C ASP A 920 0.11 -24.41 -37.76
N LEU A 921 0.79 -23.88 -38.78
CA LEU A 921 0.68 -22.53 -39.37
C LEU A 921 1.36 -21.39 -38.58
N GLY A 922 2.69 -21.44 -38.50
CA GLY A 922 3.50 -20.38 -37.90
C GLY A 922 3.49 -19.06 -38.69
N LEU A 923 2.90 -18.00 -38.10
CA LEU A 923 2.96 -16.61 -38.56
C LEU A 923 3.47 -15.69 -37.42
N GLY A 924 4.12 -14.58 -37.79
CA GLY A 924 4.87 -13.73 -36.87
C GLY A 924 4.03 -12.70 -36.10
N PRO A 925 4.54 -12.17 -34.96
CA PRO A 925 3.75 -11.31 -34.06
C PRO A 925 3.67 -9.85 -34.53
N SER A 926 2.59 -9.49 -35.21
CA SER A 926 2.18 -8.10 -35.40
C SER A 926 0.67 -8.01 -35.53
N LEU A 927 0.03 -7.27 -34.61
CA LEU A 927 -1.39 -7.35 -34.22
C LEU A 927 -1.70 -8.55 -33.28
N LYS A 928 -2.73 -8.36 -32.45
CA LYS A 928 -3.44 -9.35 -31.64
C LYS A 928 -4.91 -9.18 -32.00
N ASP A 929 -5.63 -10.28 -32.23
CA ASP A 929 -7.05 -10.21 -32.59
C ASP A 929 -7.98 -10.23 -31.35
N ASP A 930 -7.43 -10.39 -30.14
CA ASP A 930 -8.18 -10.41 -28.86
C ASP A 930 -9.06 -9.17 -28.59
N ASP A 931 -8.79 -8.04 -29.27
CA ASP A 931 -9.52 -6.77 -29.12
C ASP A 931 -10.83 -6.69 -29.92
N ILE A 932 -11.01 -7.53 -30.95
CA ILE A 932 -12.21 -7.54 -31.82
C ILE A 932 -12.55 -8.99 -32.16
N ASP A 933 -13.65 -9.51 -31.63
CA ASP A 933 -14.17 -10.79 -32.12
C ASP A 933 -14.69 -10.65 -33.56
N MET A 934 -14.09 -11.45 -34.45
CA MET A 934 -14.25 -11.41 -35.90
C MET A 934 -15.13 -12.59 -36.36
N ASP A 935 -16.33 -12.67 -35.77
CA ASP A 935 -17.34 -13.70 -36.06
C ASP A 935 -17.73 -13.65 -37.55
N THR A 936 -17.26 -14.62 -38.35
CA THR A 936 -17.36 -14.58 -39.82
C THR A 936 -18.70 -15.05 -40.39
N ASP A 937 -19.58 -15.63 -39.56
CA ASP A 937 -20.90 -16.18 -39.92
C ASP A 937 -21.94 -15.12 -40.36
N LEU A 938 -21.50 -13.88 -40.60
CA LEU A 938 -22.33 -12.70 -40.88
C LEU A 938 -22.33 -12.27 -42.36
N LEU A 939 -21.60 -12.97 -43.23
CA LEU A 939 -21.66 -12.80 -44.68
C LEU A 939 -22.34 -14.02 -45.31
N PRO A 940 -23.52 -13.86 -45.96
CA PRO A 940 -24.16 -14.97 -46.67
C PRO A 940 -23.27 -15.52 -47.78
N ASP A 941 -23.30 -16.85 -47.99
CA ASP A 941 -22.51 -17.55 -49.02
C ASP A 941 -22.60 -16.91 -50.41
N SER A 942 -23.71 -16.23 -50.73
CA SER A 942 -23.94 -15.51 -51.99
C SER A 942 -22.99 -14.32 -52.26
N PHE A 943 -22.13 -13.93 -51.32
CA PHE A 943 -21.06 -12.93 -51.56
C PHE A 943 -19.75 -13.55 -52.05
N TYR A 944 -19.64 -14.88 -52.02
CA TYR A 944 -18.49 -15.64 -52.50
C TYR A 944 -18.85 -16.35 -53.81
N ASP A 945 -17.88 -16.52 -54.71
CA ASP A 945 -18.07 -17.38 -55.90
C ASP A 945 -17.94 -18.88 -55.56
N ASP A 946 -18.17 -19.75 -56.55
CA ASP A 946 -18.03 -21.22 -56.42
C ASP A 946 -16.62 -21.70 -55.99
N LYS A 947 -15.65 -20.80 -55.77
CA LYS A 947 -14.28 -21.09 -55.30
C LYS A 947 -13.96 -20.43 -53.95
N GLY A 948 -14.86 -19.61 -53.40
CA GLY A 948 -14.63 -18.84 -52.18
C GLY A 948 -13.98 -17.47 -52.39
N ASP A 949 -13.86 -16.97 -53.63
CA ASP A 949 -13.37 -15.62 -53.90
C ASP A 949 -14.50 -14.59 -53.71
N PHE A 950 -14.21 -13.48 -53.02
CA PHE A 950 -15.20 -12.45 -52.66
C PHE A 950 -15.51 -11.52 -53.85
N ASN A 951 -16.77 -11.46 -54.28
CA ASN A 951 -17.19 -10.59 -55.39
C ASN A 951 -17.48 -9.14 -54.93
N ILE A 952 -17.28 -8.18 -55.84
CA ILE A 952 -17.50 -6.73 -55.66
C ILE A 952 -18.55 -6.22 -56.64
#